data_AF-A0A074V7X4-F1
#
_entry.id   AF-A0A074V7X4-F1
#
_cell.length_a   1.000
_cell.length_b   1.000
_cell.length_c   1.000
_cell.angle_alpha   90.00
_cell.angle_beta   90.00
_cell.angle_gamma   90.00
#
_symmetry.space_group_name_H-M   'P 1'
#
loop_
_entity.id
_entity.type
_entity.pdbx_description
1 polymer ?
#
loop_
_entity_poly.entity_id
_entity_poly.type
_entity_poly.pdbx_seq_one_letter_code
_entity_poly.pdbx_strand_id
1 'polypeptide(L)'
;MEEKDINQQIEELNKITREDGKETYAQAQFKLGDIYLKIKHDYDQAEAFYLNIIKEDNPEVYAKAQLSLGYIYEEIKQDYDQAKAFYLNINKEDNPELYALAQFGLGYIYYDIKQDYDQAVTFFLNVDKEYNPELYALAQVRLGYIYQVIKQDYDQAITSFLNINKEDNPKTYAQAQGFLGYIYYDIKQNYDQAVTFFLNIIKEDNPEVYAQAQFALGHIYQDIKQDYDQAVTSFLNITKEDNSKVYAKAQFFLGYIYYNIKHNYDKAEVFLLNITKEDNPEVYAKAQVFLGYIYYNIKHNYDKAEVFLLNITKEDNPEVYAQAQFFLGYIYQEIKHDYDQAKAFYFKITRENNPEIYAQAQAQAQDILGKIYTEKIKKETQATDCFLLASKIVSYSNRYPYQYICAQLILGLKQINFNHDFNEKEFNELKDFIYNKIENLCNLTNNIKNILFISNILDNKYSEKQPERRVAHYTKPAVLFNLLKGENPSKFRLNIVDFMNDPSENQVLTSWLNISNHPDNEIKSFLASFSFNHNCLNQFRLYGNEDNIIGSGISIAFNKNFFGLDTERSINNEIISLHSIKSIKSFENKQVKLETEQIEIKSANTLYPLPLYRCLYFDPETEYMALAKRNKQSFYLENKKEKIPEDIDSEWNEYIKTLDEPKKIRCIRDNLEKIKGLIKELLDNSELQKISNLDELLSLAVLPISCLIKHAAFEDEDECRMIYITHIADDNIVEPQDYQSANSLYVEYTHVEEYIDNIYLGPQCKIQHKIWLQNHFKKKQRKKEIKLIKSEMPLR
;
A
#
# COMPACT_ATOMS: atom_id res chain seq x y z
N MET A 1 61.08 -8.02 -4.50
CA MET A 1 62.30 -8.25 -3.70
C MET A 1 62.60 -9.74 -3.79
N GLU A 2 63.80 -10.14 -4.23
CA GLU A 2 64.13 -11.57 -4.37
C GLU A 2 64.20 -12.22 -2.98
N GLU A 3 63.75 -13.46 -2.83
CA GLU A 3 63.63 -14.16 -1.54
C GLU A 3 64.93 -14.18 -0.71
N LYS A 4 66.08 -14.16 -1.41
CA LYS A 4 67.42 -14.10 -0.82
C LYS A 4 67.68 -12.79 -0.07
N ASP A 5 67.18 -11.68 -0.60
CA ASP A 5 67.32 -10.33 -0.02
C ASP A 5 66.47 -10.21 1.27
N ILE A 6 65.30 -10.85 1.28
CA ILE A 6 64.38 -10.89 2.43
C ILE A 6 64.98 -11.69 3.59
N ASN A 7 65.56 -12.85 3.30
CA ASN A 7 66.18 -13.67 4.34
C ASN A 7 67.42 -12.97 4.94
N GLN A 8 68.20 -12.25 4.13
CA GLN A 8 69.31 -11.44 4.62
C GLN A 8 68.82 -10.29 5.51
N GLN A 9 67.74 -9.61 5.11
CA GLN A 9 67.12 -8.57 5.92
C GLN A 9 66.59 -9.09 7.26
N ILE A 10 65.99 -10.28 7.29
CA ILE A 10 65.55 -10.95 8.53
C ILE A 10 66.76 -11.23 9.45
N GLU A 11 67.88 -11.73 8.91
CA GLU A 11 69.10 -11.97 9.70
C GLU A 11 69.68 -10.69 10.31
N GLU A 12 69.66 -9.59 9.56
CA GLU A 12 70.13 -8.29 10.05
C GLU A 12 69.22 -7.73 11.16
N LEU A 13 67.90 -7.82 10.99
CA LEU A 13 66.94 -7.35 12.00
C LEU A 13 66.99 -8.20 13.28
N ASN A 14 67.21 -9.52 13.17
CA ASN A 14 67.32 -10.42 14.33
C ASN A 14 68.56 -10.16 15.21
N LYS A 15 69.58 -9.47 14.69
CA LYS A 15 70.78 -9.11 15.48
C LYS A 15 70.53 -7.95 16.43
N ILE A 16 69.46 -7.18 16.23
CA ILE A 16 69.13 -6.01 17.04
C ILE A 16 68.48 -6.48 18.34
N THR A 17 69.09 -6.11 19.47
CA THR A 17 68.64 -6.42 20.81
C THR A 17 68.18 -5.14 21.54
N ARG A 18 67.58 -5.29 22.74
CA ARG A 18 67.21 -4.12 23.56
C ARG A 18 68.43 -3.29 24.02
N GLU A 19 69.64 -3.86 23.99
CA GLU A 19 70.88 -3.13 24.33
C GLU A 19 71.26 -2.11 23.24
N ASP A 20 70.84 -2.33 22.00
CA ASP A 20 71.06 -1.43 20.85
C ASP A 20 70.12 -0.20 20.86
N GLY A 21 69.25 -0.11 21.87
CA GLY A 21 68.27 0.95 22.07
C GLY A 21 66.83 0.41 22.02
N LYS A 22 66.03 0.79 23.02
CA LYS A 22 64.63 0.32 23.16
C LYS A 22 63.78 0.61 21.92
N GLU A 23 63.86 1.84 21.41
CA GLU A 23 63.13 2.25 20.21
C GLU A 23 63.60 1.49 18.97
N THR A 24 64.92 1.36 18.78
CA THR A 24 65.53 0.61 17.66
C THR A 24 65.08 -0.85 17.68
N TYR A 25 65.05 -1.47 18.86
CA TYR A 25 64.57 -2.83 19.05
C TYR A 25 63.08 -2.97 18.69
N ALA A 26 62.22 -2.08 19.20
CA ALA A 26 60.78 -2.11 18.89
C ALA A 26 60.54 -1.99 17.37
N GLN A 27 61.26 -1.09 16.68
CA GLN A 27 61.17 -0.95 15.23
C GLN A 27 61.65 -2.20 14.49
N ALA A 28 62.71 -2.85 14.97
CA ALA A 28 63.23 -4.08 14.37
C ALA A 28 62.23 -5.23 14.50
N GLN A 29 61.65 -5.40 15.70
CA GLN A 29 60.60 -6.39 15.96
C GLN A 29 59.37 -6.15 15.08
N PHE A 30 58.93 -4.89 14.95
CA PHE A 30 57.77 -4.56 14.11
C PHE A 30 58.03 -4.89 12.63
N LYS A 31 59.22 -4.56 12.11
CA LYS A 31 59.62 -4.90 10.73
C LYS A 31 59.68 -6.40 10.50
N LEU A 32 60.19 -7.17 11.47
CA LEU A 32 60.17 -8.64 11.41
C LEU A 32 58.73 -9.15 11.35
N GLY A 33 57.85 -8.67 12.23
CA GLY A 33 56.42 -8.98 12.20
C GLY A 33 55.78 -8.70 10.85
N ASP A 34 56.03 -7.53 10.26
CA ASP A 34 55.49 -7.13 8.95
C ASP A 34 55.99 -8.02 7.80
N ILE A 35 57.27 -8.43 7.82
CA ILE A 35 57.82 -9.36 6.83
C ILE A 35 57.10 -10.71 6.94
N TYR A 36 56.93 -11.23 8.15
CA TYR A 36 56.25 -12.51 8.35
C TYR A 36 54.77 -12.45 8.00
N LEU A 37 54.08 -11.35 8.32
CA LEU A 37 52.66 -11.13 8.01
C LEU A 37 52.40 -10.99 6.50
N LYS A 38 53.12 -10.08 5.84
CA LYS A 38 52.81 -9.64 4.47
C LYS A 38 53.53 -10.41 3.37
N ILE A 39 54.70 -10.98 3.67
CA ILE A 39 55.57 -11.62 2.66
C ILE A 39 55.62 -13.14 2.85
N LYS A 40 55.94 -13.60 4.06
CA LYS A 40 56.06 -15.05 4.33
C LYS A 40 54.71 -15.71 4.62
N HIS A 41 53.69 -14.91 4.96
CA HIS A 41 52.37 -15.38 5.39
C HIS A 41 52.44 -16.39 6.55
N ASP A 42 53.41 -16.22 7.45
CA ASP A 42 53.55 -17.00 8.68
C ASP A 42 53.05 -16.14 9.85
N TYR A 43 51.76 -16.29 10.15
CA TYR A 43 51.05 -15.44 11.09
C TYR A 43 51.44 -15.70 12.54
N ASP A 44 51.87 -16.91 12.89
CA ASP A 44 52.31 -17.24 14.24
C ASP A 44 53.68 -16.63 14.54
N GLN A 45 54.60 -16.63 13.56
CA GLN A 45 55.85 -15.88 13.69
C GLN A 45 55.58 -14.37 13.75
N ALA A 46 54.71 -13.84 12.90
CA ALA A 46 54.36 -12.43 12.92
C ALA A 46 53.82 -11.99 14.30
N GLU A 47 52.88 -12.76 14.85
CA GLU A 47 52.35 -12.56 16.20
C GLU A 47 53.46 -12.56 17.26
N ALA A 48 54.37 -13.54 17.23
CA ALA A 48 55.47 -13.62 18.19
C ALA A 48 56.36 -12.37 18.16
N PHE A 49 56.69 -11.85 16.98
CA PHE A 49 57.47 -10.62 16.85
C PHE A 49 56.70 -9.38 17.33
N TYR A 50 55.40 -9.26 17.02
CA TYR A 50 54.59 -8.15 17.50
C TYR A 50 54.43 -8.15 19.03
N LEU A 51 54.29 -9.32 19.66
CA LEU A 51 54.17 -9.45 21.12
C LEU A 51 55.45 -9.08 21.89
N ASN A 52 56.61 -9.04 21.24
CA ASN A 52 57.87 -8.63 21.88
C ASN A 52 57.97 -7.10 22.12
N ILE A 53 57.08 -6.33 21.50
CA ILE A 53 57.05 -4.87 21.57
C ILE A 53 56.21 -4.46 22.78
N ILE A 54 56.79 -3.64 23.66
CA ILE A 54 56.09 -3.07 24.83
C ILE A 54 55.94 -1.56 24.67
N LYS A 55 54.92 -1.00 25.32
CA LYS A 55 54.58 0.43 25.20
C LYS A 55 55.70 1.36 25.65
N GLU A 56 56.48 0.97 26.66
CA GLU A 56 57.60 1.76 27.19
C GLU A 56 58.78 1.89 26.23
N ASP A 57 58.91 0.99 25.24
CA ASP A 57 60.01 1.02 24.28
C ASP A 57 59.76 2.06 23.18
N ASN A 58 58.55 2.10 22.64
CA ASN A 58 58.04 3.17 21.77
C ASN A 58 56.49 3.05 21.68
N PRO A 59 55.72 4.04 22.17
CA PRO A 59 54.25 3.98 22.18
C PRO A 59 53.61 3.87 20.78
N GLU A 60 54.16 4.58 19.78
CA GLU A 60 53.62 4.57 18.42
C GLU A 60 53.85 3.21 17.74
N VAL A 61 55.04 2.63 17.89
CA VAL A 61 55.36 1.30 17.35
C VAL A 61 54.56 0.21 18.06
N TYR A 62 54.37 0.35 19.38
CA TYR A 62 53.47 -0.52 20.13
C TYR A 62 52.04 -0.46 19.57
N ALA A 63 51.49 0.73 19.35
CA ALA A 63 50.15 0.88 18.75
C ALA A 63 50.04 0.19 17.37
N LYS A 64 51.07 0.31 16.51
CA LYS A 64 51.12 -0.41 15.22
C LYS A 64 51.10 -1.93 15.39
N ALA A 65 51.87 -2.44 16.35
CA ALA A 65 51.91 -3.87 16.67
C ALA A 65 50.57 -4.37 17.20
N GLN A 66 49.92 -3.63 18.10
CA GLN A 66 48.59 -3.96 18.62
C GLN A 66 47.53 -3.98 17.51
N LEU A 67 47.56 -3.02 16.57
CA LEU A 67 46.63 -3.01 15.44
C LEU A 67 46.84 -4.24 14.54
N SER A 68 48.10 -4.61 14.29
CA SER A 68 48.46 -5.78 13.48
C SER A 68 48.05 -7.09 14.15
N LEU A 69 48.20 -7.20 15.47
CA LEU A 69 47.71 -8.32 16.26
C LEU A 69 46.18 -8.39 16.22
N GLY A 70 45.48 -7.27 16.40
CA GLY A 70 44.03 -7.19 16.26
C GLY A 70 43.55 -7.72 14.91
N TYR A 71 44.20 -7.30 13.81
CA TYR A 71 43.92 -7.78 12.46
C TYR A 71 44.14 -9.30 12.30
N ILE A 72 45.26 -9.84 12.80
CA ILE A 72 45.54 -11.29 12.73
C ILE A 72 44.42 -12.07 13.44
N TYR A 73 44.00 -11.60 14.62
CA TYR A 73 42.98 -12.29 15.39
C TYR A 73 41.58 -12.15 14.78
N GLU A 74 41.26 -11.00 14.19
CA GLU A 74 39.97 -10.74 13.53
C GLU A 74 39.81 -11.52 12.22
N GLU A 75 40.75 -11.35 11.27
CA GLU A 75 40.60 -11.83 9.90
C GLU A 75 41.14 -13.25 9.70
N ILE A 76 42.23 -13.62 10.38
CA ILE A 76 42.91 -14.89 10.15
C ILE A 76 42.45 -15.95 11.15
N LYS A 77 42.48 -15.62 12.46
CA LYS A 77 42.14 -16.58 13.53
C LYS A 77 40.65 -16.61 13.86
N GLN A 78 39.89 -15.59 13.45
CA GLN A 78 38.46 -15.41 13.77
C GLN A 78 38.16 -15.49 15.28
N ASP A 79 39.11 -15.06 16.11
CA ASP A 79 38.94 -14.92 17.55
C ASP A 79 38.76 -13.44 17.90
N TYR A 80 37.50 -13.02 17.84
CA TYR A 80 37.07 -11.64 17.98
C TYR A 80 37.24 -11.09 19.41
N ASP A 81 37.29 -11.95 20.43
CA ASP A 81 37.51 -11.49 21.81
C ASP A 81 38.98 -11.10 22.03
N GLN A 82 39.92 -11.86 21.43
CA GLN A 82 41.33 -11.46 21.40
C GLN A 82 41.56 -10.25 20.50
N ALA A 83 40.96 -10.19 19.31
CA ALA A 83 41.06 -9.02 18.42
C ALA A 83 40.63 -7.74 19.16
N LYS A 84 39.48 -7.79 19.84
CA LYS A 84 38.98 -6.70 20.69
C LYS A 84 39.98 -6.31 21.79
N ALA A 85 40.60 -7.28 22.46
CA ALA A 85 41.58 -7.02 23.50
C ALA A 85 42.79 -6.24 22.97
N PHE A 86 43.30 -6.62 21.79
CA PHE A 86 44.40 -5.89 21.14
C PHE A 86 43.99 -4.49 20.68
N TYR A 87 42.81 -4.32 20.06
CA TYR A 87 42.33 -2.99 19.66
C TYR A 87 42.11 -2.05 20.85
N LEU A 88 41.67 -2.54 22.00
CA LEU A 88 41.50 -1.76 23.22
C LEU A 88 42.82 -1.26 23.85
N ASN A 89 43.96 -1.84 23.47
CA ASN A 89 45.28 -1.41 23.97
C ASN A 89 45.83 -0.17 23.26
N ILE A 90 45.18 0.29 22.18
CA ILE A 90 45.64 1.44 21.39
C ILE A 90 45.02 2.70 21.98
N ASN A 91 45.86 3.66 22.39
CA ASN A 91 45.40 4.93 22.94
C ASN A 91 45.52 6.07 21.90
N LYS A 92 44.58 7.02 21.99
CA LYS A 92 44.56 8.23 21.17
C LYS A 92 45.87 9.05 21.24
N GLU A 93 46.52 9.10 22.40
CA GLU A 93 47.78 9.84 22.61
C GLU A 93 48.99 9.18 21.93
N ASP A 94 48.95 7.87 21.69
CA ASP A 94 50.07 7.14 21.09
C ASP A 94 50.12 7.36 19.57
N ASN A 95 48.97 7.27 18.92
CA ASN A 95 48.78 7.59 17.51
C ASN A 95 47.27 7.77 17.20
N PRO A 96 46.80 8.99 16.89
CA PRO A 96 45.38 9.25 16.65
C PRO A 96 44.77 8.51 15.45
N GLU A 97 45.54 8.31 14.38
CA GLU A 97 45.09 7.60 13.17
C GLU A 97 44.90 6.11 13.42
N LEU A 98 45.87 5.46 14.09
CA LEU A 98 45.76 4.04 14.48
C LEU A 98 44.66 3.83 15.52
N TYR A 99 44.45 4.79 16.41
CA TYR A 99 43.32 4.78 17.33
C TYR A 99 41.99 4.79 16.57
N ALA A 100 41.84 5.65 15.56
CA ALA A 100 40.62 5.69 14.73
C ALA A 100 40.36 4.34 14.04
N LEU A 101 41.40 3.69 13.49
CA LEU A 101 41.31 2.34 12.91
C LEU A 101 40.85 1.30 13.93
N ALA A 102 41.43 1.32 15.14
CA ALA A 102 41.05 0.41 16.21
C ALA A 102 39.60 0.62 16.68
N GLN A 103 39.16 1.88 16.82
CA GLN A 103 37.77 2.21 17.18
C GLN A 103 36.80 1.72 16.09
N PHE A 104 37.14 1.88 14.81
CA PHE A 104 36.31 1.37 13.72
C PHE A 104 36.21 -0.17 13.73
N GLY A 105 37.34 -0.87 13.91
CA GLY A 105 37.36 -2.34 14.03
C GLY A 105 36.56 -2.85 15.23
N LEU A 106 36.66 -2.18 16.38
CA LEU A 106 35.81 -2.47 17.54
C LEU A 106 34.33 -2.27 17.22
N GLY A 107 33.97 -1.14 16.59
CA GLY A 107 32.60 -0.88 16.16
C GLY A 107 32.07 -1.95 15.21
N TYR A 108 32.90 -2.42 14.27
CA TYR A 108 32.59 -3.49 13.34
C TYR A 108 32.30 -4.82 14.05
N ILE A 109 33.18 -5.26 14.95
CA ILE A 109 33.00 -6.49 15.74
C ILE A 109 31.69 -6.44 16.54
N TYR A 110 31.40 -5.31 17.18
CA TYR A 110 30.16 -5.16 17.94
C TYR A 110 28.91 -5.15 17.04
N TYR A 111 29.00 -4.58 15.85
CA TYR A 111 27.90 -4.49 14.88
C TYR A 111 27.59 -5.84 14.21
N ASP A 112 28.57 -6.48 13.55
CA ASP A 112 28.34 -7.67 12.71
C ASP A 112 28.37 -8.98 13.51
N ILE A 113 29.28 -9.10 14.48
CA ILE A 113 29.51 -10.37 15.18
C ILE A 113 28.65 -10.46 16.44
N LYS A 114 28.68 -9.42 17.29
CA LYS A 114 27.97 -9.44 18.58
C LYS A 114 26.54 -8.94 18.50
N GLN A 115 26.18 -8.21 17.45
CA GLN A 115 24.88 -7.55 17.29
C GLN A 115 24.50 -6.67 18.49
N ASP A 116 25.50 -6.09 19.15
CA ASP A 116 25.32 -5.12 20.24
C ASP A 116 25.55 -3.72 19.66
N TYR A 117 24.45 -3.17 19.16
CA TYR A 117 24.42 -1.91 18.41
C TYR A 117 24.70 -0.68 19.27
N ASP A 118 24.48 -0.74 20.58
CA ASP A 118 24.77 0.38 21.48
C ASP A 118 26.28 0.52 21.70
N GLN A 119 26.98 -0.60 21.87
CA GLN A 119 28.45 -0.60 21.88
C GLN A 119 29.02 -0.22 20.51
N ALA A 120 28.47 -0.75 19.42
CA ALA A 120 28.91 -0.38 18.07
C ALA A 120 28.82 1.14 17.83
N VAL A 121 27.68 1.76 18.21
CA VAL A 121 27.51 3.22 18.15
C VAL A 121 28.57 3.96 18.97
N THR A 122 28.86 3.48 20.18
CA THR A 122 29.87 4.10 21.05
C THR A 122 31.25 4.12 20.38
N PHE A 123 31.67 3.00 19.80
CA PHE A 123 32.97 2.90 19.13
C PHE A 123 33.02 3.71 17.82
N PHE A 124 31.96 3.67 17.00
CA PHE A 124 31.92 4.47 15.77
C PHE A 124 31.91 5.99 16.04
N LEU A 125 31.31 6.45 17.14
CA LEU A 125 31.34 7.86 17.55
C LEU A 125 32.74 8.34 17.98
N ASN A 126 33.64 7.42 18.36
CA ASN A 126 35.02 7.75 18.73
C ASN A 126 35.96 7.91 17.52
N VAL A 127 35.51 7.58 16.31
CA VAL A 127 36.25 7.84 15.07
C VAL A 127 36.15 9.32 14.77
N ASP A 128 37.28 10.03 14.76
CA ASP A 128 37.35 11.47 14.50
C ASP A 128 37.75 11.73 13.04
N LYS A 129 37.08 12.71 12.42
CA LYS A 129 37.35 13.15 11.06
C LYS A 129 38.77 13.66 10.88
N GLU A 130 39.34 14.33 11.88
CA GLU A 130 40.70 14.89 11.79
C GLU A 130 41.78 13.81 11.66
N TYR A 131 41.53 12.59 12.15
CA TYR A 131 42.52 11.51 12.15
C TYR A 131 42.48 10.68 10.89
N ASN A 132 41.28 10.40 10.39
CA ASN A 132 41.10 9.68 9.13
C ASN A 132 39.72 10.03 8.52
N PRO A 133 39.64 10.98 7.58
CA PRO A 133 38.37 11.41 6.98
C PRO A 133 37.61 10.28 6.28
N GLU A 134 38.33 9.39 5.58
CA GLU A 134 37.72 8.27 4.86
C GLU A 134 37.04 7.29 5.83
N LEU A 135 37.74 6.92 6.90
CA LEU A 135 37.23 6.02 7.94
C LEU A 135 36.08 6.66 8.73
N TYR A 136 36.17 7.96 9.00
CA TYR A 136 35.08 8.73 9.59
C TYR A 136 33.82 8.66 8.74
N ALA A 137 33.93 8.85 7.42
CA ALA A 137 32.79 8.74 6.51
C ALA A 137 32.14 7.34 6.57
N LEU A 138 32.96 6.28 6.60
CA LEU A 138 32.46 4.90 6.76
C LEU A 138 31.74 4.69 8.10
N ALA A 139 32.32 5.21 9.19
CA ALA A 139 31.72 5.15 10.52
C ALA A 139 30.36 5.87 10.57
N GLN A 140 30.27 7.06 9.95
CA GLN A 140 29.02 7.83 9.86
C GLN A 140 27.94 7.10 9.06
N VAL A 141 28.28 6.39 7.97
CA VAL A 141 27.28 5.56 7.25
C VAL A 141 26.78 4.42 8.13
N ARG A 142 27.67 3.74 8.88
CA ARG A 142 27.27 2.67 9.81
C ARG A 142 26.38 3.20 10.93
N LEU A 143 26.73 4.34 11.52
CA LEU A 143 25.89 5.03 12.50
C LEU A 143 24.52 5.37 11.93
N GLY A 144 24.49 6.00 10.75
CA GLY A 144 23.25 6.38 10.08
C GLY A 144 22.36 5.17 9.81
N TYR A 145 22.94 4.05 9.36
CA TYR A 145 22.21 2.80 9.16
C TYR A 145 21.66 2.21 10.46
N ILE A 146 22.45 2.17 11.55
CA ILE A 146 21.99 1.70 12.87
C ILE A 146 20.81 2.55 13.34
N TYR A 147 20.93 3.88 13.25
CA TYR A 147 19.87 4.79 13.65
C TYR A 147 18.61 4.62 12.80
N GLN A 148 18.75 4.49 11.49
CA GLN A 148 17.62 4.33 10.57
C GLN A 148 16.90 3.00 10.74
N VAL A 149 17.62 1.88 10.67
CA VAL A 149 17.02 0.55 10.53
C VAL A 149 16.75 -0.10 11.89
N ILE A 150 17.69 0.01 12.83
CA ILE A 150 17.60 -0.69 14.12
C ILE A 150 16.85 0.16 15.14
N LYS A 151 17.26 1.43 15.30
CA LYS A 151 16.67 2.32 16.32
C LYS A 151 15.44 3.08 15.84
N GLN A 152 15.21 3.14 14.52
CA GLN A 152 14.16 3.95 13.89
C GLN A 152 14.20 5.43 14.31
N ASP A 153 15.41 5.94 14.62
CA ASP A 153 15.68 7.34 14.93
C ASP A 153 16.19 8.05 13.67
N TYR A 154 15.24 8.51 12.86
CA TYR A 154 15.55 9.12 11.57
C TYR A 154 16.29 10.46 11.67
N ASP A 155 16.13 11.20 12.77
CA ASP A 155 16.79 12.50 12.93
C ASP A 155 18.28 12.33 13.24
N GLN A 156 18.64 11.33 14.06
CA GLN A 156 20.04 10.93 14.24
C GLN A 156 20.62 10.33 12.95
N ALA A 157 19.85 9.51 12.23
CA ALA A 157 20.31 8.95 10.96
C ALA A 157 20.64 10.05 9.93
N ILE A 158 19.74 11.03 9.76
CA ILE A 158 19.95 12.19 8.89
C ILE A 158 21.20 12.95 9.33
N THR A 159 21.37 13.19 10.63
CA THR A 159 22.54 13.89 11.17
C THR A 159 23.84 13.16 10.80
N SER A 160 23.89 11.84 10.99
CA SER A 160 25.06 11.04 10.63
C SER A 160 25.36 11.09 9.12
N PHE A 161 24.35 10.94 8.28
CA PHE A 161 24.56 10.97 6.83
C PHE A 161 24.99 12.36 6.32
N LEU A 162 24.50 13.45 6.93
CA LEU A 162 24.89 14.82 6.58
C LEU A 162 26.32 15.19 6.97
N ASN A 163 26.95 14.46 7.91
CA ASN A 163 28.33 14.70 8.31
C ASN A 163 29.37 14.26 7.27
N ILE A 164 28.95 13.53 6.24
CA ILE A 164 29.83 12.95 5.22
C ILE A 164 30.02 13.94 4.09
N ASN A 165 31.28 14.29 3.79
CA ASN A 165 31.62 15.12 2.64
C ASN A 165 32.10 14.26 1.47
N LYS A 166 31.85 14.74 0.25
CA LYS A 166 32.30 14.09 -0.98
C LYS A 166 33.83 13.96 -1.06
N GLU A 167 34.57 14.94 -0.55
CA GLU A 167 36.04 14.95 -0.55
C GLU A 167 36.64 13.88 0.37
N ASP A 168 35.90 13.43 1.40
CA ASP A 168 36.39 12.43 2.35
C ASP A 168 36.36 11.03 1.73
N ASN A 169 35.25 10.67 1.08
CA ASN A 169 35.09 9.44 0.30
C ASN A 169 33.88 9.58 -0.66
N PRO A 170 34.09 9.73 -1.98
CA PRO A 170 33.00 9.93 -2.94
C PRO A 170 31.97 8.80 -2.97
N LYS A 171 32.42 7.54 -2.87
CA LYS A 171 31.54 6.36 -2.90
C LYS A 171 30.62 6.32 -1.69
N THR A 172 31.17 6.58 -0.51
CA THR A 172 30.44 6.63 0.76
C THR A 172 29.51 7.85 0.82
N TYR A 173 29.93 8.99 0.27
CA TYR A 173 29.07 10.16 0.11
C TYR A 173 27.85 9.85 -0.77
N ALA A 174 28.05 9.22 -1.93
CA ALA A 174 26.95 8.81 -2.80
C ALA A 174 25.94 7.89 -2.07
N GLN A 175 26.42 6.94 -1.27
CA GLN A 175 25.56 6.08 -0.43
C GLN A 175 24.76 6.90 0.59
N ALA A 176 25.41 7.83 1.30
CA ALA A 176 24.76 8.70 2.28
C ALA A 176 23.70 9.60 1.64
N GLN A 177 23.97 10.18 0.48
CA GLN A 177 22.97 10.94 -0.29
C GLN A 177 21.80 10.06 -0.71
N GLY A 178 22.06 8.79 -1.09
CA GLY A 178 20.99 7.83 -1.39
C GLY A 178 20.10 7.56 -0.18
N PHE A 179 20.68 7.27 0.99
CA PHE A 179 19.92 7.06 2.23
C PHE A 179 19.12 8.31 2.64
N LEU A 180 19.71 9.50 2.55
CA LEU A 180 19.01 10.76 2.78
C LEU A 180 17.82 10.91 1.82
N GLY A 181 18.05 10.67 0.52
CA GLY A 181 16.99 10.71 -0.49
C GLY A 181 15.82 9.80 -0.14
N TYR A 182 16.08 8.55 0.25
CA TYR A 182 15.04 7.60 0.67
C TYR A 182 14.35 7.99 1.97
N ILE A 183 15.08 8.48 2.99
CA ILE A 183 14.45 8.97 4.24
C ILE A 183 13.49 10.13 3.93
N TYR A 184 13.90 11.06 3.08
CA TYR A 184 13.04 12.17 2.69
C TYR A 184 11.87 11.75 1.80
N TYR A 185 12.05 10.73 0.97
CA TYR A 185 11.02 10.17 0.10
C TYR A 185 9.97 9.37 0.90
N ASP A 186 10.37 8.33 1.63
CA ASP A 186 9.47 7.38 2.29
C ASP A 186 8.95 7.87 3.64
N ILE A 187 9.83 8.45 4.47
CA ILE A 187 9.51 8.75 5.88
C ILE A 187 9.02 10.18 6.04
N LYS A 188 9.78 11.16 5.55
CA LYS A 188 9.41 12.58 5.69
C LYS A 188 8.41 13.03 4.63
N GLN A 189 8.23 12.25 3.55
CA GLN A 189 7.37 12.56 2.38
C GLN A 189 7.62 13.97 1.82
N ASN A 190 8.87 14.42 1.85
CA ASN A 190 9.32 15.68 1.29
C ASN A 190 10.12 15.41 0.02
N TYR A 191 9.37 15.30 -1.07
CA TYR A 191 9.86 14.89 -2.38
C TYR A 191 10.85 15.88 -3.00
N ASP A 192 10.77 17.17 -2.70
CA ASP A 192 11.71 18.17 -3.24
C ASP A 192 13.10 18.03 -2.60
N GLN A 193 13.15 17.74 -1.30
CA GLN A 193 14.40 17.40 -0.63
C GLN A 193 14.94 16.05 -1.11
N ALA A 194 14.07 15.04 -1.26
CA ALA A 194 14.48 13.74 -1.81
C ALA A 194 15.12 13.89 -3.19
N VAL A 195 14.50 14.65 -4.10
CA VAL A 195 15.04 14.98 -5.42
C VAL A 195 16.41 15.66 -5.31
N THR A 196 16.56 16.60 -4.39
CA THR A 196 17.84 17.30 -4.17
C THR A 196 18.96 16.32 -3.79
N PHE A 197 18.70 15.43 -2.83
CA PHE A 197 19.67 14.42 -2.41
C PHE A 197 19.99 13.41 -3.52
N PHE A 198 18.98 12.94 -4.26
CA PHE A 198 19.21 12.02 -5.37
C PHE A 198 20.01 12.67 -6.52
N LEU A 199 19.81 13.96 -6.79
CA LEU A 199 20.56 14.69 -7.82
C LEU A 199 22.03 14.97 -7.45
N ASN A 200 22.38 14.91 -6.17
CA ASN A 200 23.78 15.05 -5.74
C ASN A 200 24.64 13.81 -6.06
N ILE A 201 24.01 12.69 -6.38
CA ILE A 201 24.68 11.44 -6.72
C ILE A 201 25.07 11.47 -8.19
N ILE A 202 26.36 11.29 -8.47
CA ILE A 202 26.88 11.16 -9.84
C ILE A 202 27.35 9.74 -10.11
N LYS A 203 27.33 9.35 -11.38
CA LYS A 203 27.63 7.99 -11.83
C LYS A 203 29.06 7.57 -11.50
N GLU A 204 30.02 8.48 -11.60
CA GLU A 204 31.45 8.23 -11.37
C GLU A 204 31.76 7.86 -9.91
N ASP A 205 30.98 8.39 -8.95
CA ASP A 205 31.21 8.14 -7.52
C ASP A 205 30.75 6.73 -7.13
N ASN A 206 29.57 6.32 -7.63
CA ASN A 206 29.01 4.99 -7.40
C ASN A 206 27.91 4.68 -8.44
N PRO A 207 28.20 3.90 -9.50
CA PRO A 207 27.24 3.62 -10.58
C PRO A 207 25.97 2.91 -10.10
N GLU A 208 26.09 1.99 -9.15
CA GLU A 208 24.95 1.22 -8.64
C GLU A 208 23.97 2.12 -7.88
N VAL A 209 24.48 2.97 -6.98
CA VAL A 209 23.67 3.92 -6.21
C VAL A 209 23.10 5.01 -7.12
N TYR A 210 23.86 5.44 -8.13
CA TYR A 210 23.37 6.37 -9.15
C TYR A 210 22.16 5.79 -9.90
N ALA A 211 22.24 4.52 -10.35
CA ALA A 211 21.13 3.87 -11.03
C ALA A 211 19.87 3.81 -10.14
N GLN A 212 20.03 3.48 -8.85
CA GLN A 212 18.93 3.48 -7.88
C GLN A 212 18.33 4.89 -7.68
N ALA A 213 19.18 5.91 -7.57
CA ALA A 213 18.74 7.29 -7.42
C ALA A 213 17.99 7.81 -8.66
N GLN A 214 18.49 7.53 -9.86
CA GLN A 214 17.80 7.86 -11.12
C GLN A 214 16.45 7.13 -11.23
N PHE A 215 16.37 5.88 -10.75
CA PHE A 215 15.12 5.14 -10.72
C PHE A 215 14.10 5.77 -9.76
N ALA A 216 14.54 6.17 -8.57
CA ALA A 216 13.70 6.89 -7.60
C ALA A 216 13.24 8.26 -8.13
N LEU A 217 14.15 9.02 -8.78
CA LEU A 217 13.80 10.27 -9.46
C LEU A 217 12.74 10.04 -10.53
N GLY A 218 12.88 9.00 -11.35
CA GLY A 218 11.91 8.64 -12.38
C GLY A 218 10.51 8.45 -11.81
N HIS A 219 10.39 7.73 -10.69
CA HIS A 219 9.13 7.56 -9.95
C HIS A 219 8.58 8.86 -9.37
N ILE A 220 9.41 9.68 -8.71
CA ILE A 220 8.96 10.97 -8.17
C ILE A 220 8.40 11.85 -9.29
N TYR A 221 9.09 11.92 -10.42
CA TYR A 221 8.64 12.71 -11.56
C TYR A 221 7.36 12.15 -12.17
N GLN A 222 7.24 10.82 -12.30
CA GLN A 222 6.06 10.17 -12.88
C GLN A 222 4.82 10.30 -11.98
N ASP A 223 4.93 9.84 -10.73
CA ASP A 223 3.76 9.56 -9.89
C ASP A 223 3.36 10.77 -9.03
N ILE A 224 4.35 11.57 -8.59
CA ILE A 224 4.11 12.73 -7.71
C ILE A 224 4.03 14.04 -8.49
N LYS A 225 5.04 14.32 -9.33
CA LYS A 225 5.11 15.59 -10.07
C LYS A 225 4.34 15.57 -11.40
N GLN A 226 3.98 14.38 -11.89
CA GLN A 226 3.35 14.17 -13.20
C GLN A 226 4.13 14.80 -14.37
N ASP A 227 5.46 14.86 -14.25
CA ASP A 227 6.40 15.31 -15.28
C ASP A 227 7.01 14.08 -15.98
N TYR A 228 6.30 13.60 -16.99
CA TYR A 228 6.69 12.38 -17.70
C TYR A 228 7.97 12.53 -18.55
N ASP A 229 8.35 13.75 -18.93
CA ASP A 229 9.57 13.97 -19.70
C ASP A 229 10.81 13.88 -18.80
N GLN A 230 10.75 14.42 -17.59
CA GLN A 230 11.78 14.22 -16.57
C GLN A 230 11.84 12.77 -16.08
N ALA A 231 10.69 12.10 -15.96
CA ALA A 231 10.65 10.68 -15.62
C ALA A 231 11.38 9.83 -16.68
N VAL A 232 11.05 10.04 -17.96
CA VAL A 232 11.72 9.38 -19.08
C VAL A 232 13.22 9.66 -19.10
N THR A 233 13.62 10.92 -18.86
CA THR A 233 15.04 11.30 -18.81
C THR A 233 15.77 10.54 -17.71
N SER A 234 15.21 10.51 -16.50
CA SER A 234 15.79 9.79 -15.35
C SER A 234 15.92 8.29 -15.64
N PHE A 235 14.88 7.66 -16.19
CA PHE A 235 14.95 6.23 -16.53
C PHE A 235 15.94 5.90 -17.65
N LEU A 236 16.13 6.80 -18.63
CA LEU A 236 17.10 6.63 -19.72
C LEU A 236 18.55 6.76 -19.26
N ASN A 237 18.82 7.47 -18.16
CA ASN A 237 20.17 7.60 -17.60
C ASN A 237 20.70 6.28 -17.01
N ILE A 238 19.82 5.31 -16.76
CA ILE A 238 20.19 4.02 -16.17
C ILE A 238 20.70 3.09 -17.27
N THR A 239 21.91 2.56 -17.10
CA THR A 239 22.47 1.57 -18.03
C THR A 239 22.53 0.18 -17.41
N LYS A 240 22.56 -0.86 -18.25
CA LYS A 240 22.62 -2.26 -17.80
C LYS A 240 23.89 -2.59 -17.02
N GLU A 241 24.99 -1.91 -17.32
CA GLU A 241 26.30 -2.05 -16.66
C GLU A 241 26.29 -1.49 -15.23
N ASP A 242 25.48 -0.46 -14.97
CA ASP A 242 25.39 0.17 -13.64
C ASP A 242 24.67 -0.73 -12.64
N ASN A 243 23.52 -1.28 -13.07
CA ASN A 243 22.73 -2.25 -12.32
C ASN A 243 21.69 -2.91 -13.25
N SER A 244 21.91 -4.18 -13.61
CA SER A 244 21.03 -4.89 -14.55
C SER A 244 19.58 -5.03 -14.07
N LYS A 245 19.36 -5.25 -12.77
CA LYS A 245 18.02 -5.37 -12.17
C LYS A 245 17.26 -4.06 -12.22
N VAL A 246 17.91 -2.95 -11.88
CA VAL A 246 17.30 -1.61 -11.91
C VAL A 246 17.08 -1.16 -13.36
N TYR A 247 18.02 -1.48 -14.26
CA TYR A 247 17.86 -1.25 -15.70
C TYR A 247 16.60 -1.94 -16.24
N ALA A 248 16.40 -3.23 -15.96
CA ALA A 248 15.19 -3.96 -16.38
C ALA A 248 13.90 -3.27 -15.91
N LYS A 249 13.86 -2.82 -14.65
CA LYS A 249 12.73 -2.03 -14.11
C LYS A 249 12.54 -0.72 -14.88
N ALA A 250 13.61 0.04 -15.08
CA ALA A 250 13.56 1.31 -15.82
C ALA A 250 13.05 1.14 -17.25
N GLN A 251 13.51 0.10 -17.97
CA GLN A 251 13.02 -0.25 -19.30
C GLN A 251 11.52 -0.57 -19.28
N PHE A 252 11.03 -1.29 -18.26
CA PHE A 252 9.61 -1.57 -18.12
C PHE A 252 8.78 -0.30 -17.93
N PHE A 253 9.20 0.62 -17.06
CA PHE A 253 8.51 1.89 -16.84
C PHE A 253 8.56 2.81 -18.07
N LEU A 254 9.68 2.83 -18.80
CA LEU A 254 9.75 3.50 -20.10
C LEU A 254 8.71 2.91 -21.07
N GLY A 255 8.65 1.58 -21.19
CA GLY A 255 7.64 0.88 -21.97
C GLY A 255 6.21 1.28 -21.58
N TYR A 256 5.94 1.31 -20.28
CA TYR A 256 4.65 1.70 -19.71
C TYR A 256 4.25 3.15 -20.03
N ILE A 257 5.16 4.11 -19.83
CA ILE A 257 4.92 5.53 -20.15
C ILE A 257 4.62 5.70 -21.64
N TYR A 258 5.42 5.07 -22.51
CA TYR A 258 5.22 5.18 -23.94
C TYR A 258 3.91 4.52 -24.39
N TYR A 259 3.49 3.43 -23.75
CA TYR A 259 2.23 2.75 -24.05
C TYR A 259 1.00 3.55 -23.57
N ASN A 260 0.95 3.93 -22.29
CA ASN A 260 -0.25 4.49 -21.66
C ASN A 260 -0.38 6.01 -21.78
N ILE A 261 0.74 6.75 -21.79
CA ILE A 261 0.72 8.21 -21.71
C ILE A 261 1.02 8.83 -23.08
N LYS A 262 2.12 8.38 -23.71
CA LYS A 262 2.55 8.94 -25.01
C LYS A 262 1.91 8.25 -26.21
N HIS A 263 1.21 7.14 -25.99
CA HIS A 263 0.57 6.31 -27.03
C HIS A 263 1.48 5.99 -28.23
N ASN A 264 2.78 5.79 -27.97
CA ASN A 264 3.78 5.41 -28.96
C ASN A 264 4.17 3.94 -28.74
N TYR A 265 3.38 3.06 -29.35
CA TYR A 265 3.49 1.61 -29.14
C TYR A 265 4.77 1.00 -29.70
N ASP A 266 5.33 1.57 -30.78
CA ASP A 266 6.60 1.10 -31.35
C ASP A 266 7.77 1.37 -30.39
N LYS A 267 7.81 2.56 -29.76
CA LYS A 267 8.80 2.83 -28.71
C LYS A 267 8.56 1.97 -27.47
N ALA A 268 7.31 1.80 -27.06
CA ALA A 268 6.98 0.96 -25.92
C ALA A 268 7.50 -0.48 -26.12
N GLU A 269 7.27 -1.06 -27.29
CA GLU A 269 7.78 -2.37 -27.67
C GLU A 269 9.31 -2.43 -27.58
N VAL A 270 10.03 -1.45 -28.13
CA VAL A 270 11.50 -1.43 -28.09
C VAL A 270 12.02 -1.50 -26.65
N PHE A 271 11.48 -0.71 -25.74
CA PHE A 271 11.92 -0.73 -24.34
C PHE A 271 11.58 -2.06 -23.65
N LEU A 272 10.39 -2.62 -23.91
CA LEU A 272 9.99 -3.91 -23.33
C LEU A 272 10.84 -5.07 -23.86
N LEU A 273 11.26 -5.04 -25.13
CA LEU A 273 12.14 -6.05 -25.73
C LEU A 273 13.59 -6.02 -25.20
N ASN A 274 14.04 -4.90 -24.62
CA ASN A 274 15.37 -4.81 -24.00
C ASN A 274 15.47 -5.59 -22.68
N ILE A 275 14.34 -6.00 -22.10
CA ILE A 275 14.30 -6.70 -20.82
C ILE A 275 14.59 -8.18 -21.05
N THR A 276 15.61 -8.70 -20.37
CA THR A 276 15.98 -10.12 -20.44
C THR A 276 15.62 -10.85 -19.14
N LYS A 277 15.40 -12.16 -19.24
CA LYS A 277 15.03 -13.00 -18.11
C LYS A 277 16.17 -13.09 -17.08
N GLU A 278 17.43 -13.03 -17.52
CA GLU A 278 18.60 -13.02 -16.64
C GLU A 278 18.70 -11.75 -15.79
N ASP A 279 18.24 -10.60 -16.31
CA ASP A 279 18.29 -9.34 -15.57
C ASP A 279 17.31 -9.32 -14.40
N ASN A 280 16.05 -9.70 -14.67
CA ASN A 280 15.00 -9.80 -13.68
C ASN A 280 13.82 -10.65 -14.21
N PRO A 281 13.63 -11.91 -13.74
CA PRO A 281 12.58 -12.80 -14.22
C PRO A 281 11.16 -12.25 -14.04
N GLU A 282 10.89 -11.59 -12.92
CA GLU A 282 9.57 -11.02 -12.63
C GLU A 282 9.22 -9.89 -13.61
N VAL A 283 10.16 -8.95 -13.81
CA VAL A 283 9.96 -7.81 -14.71
C VAL A 283 9.90 -8.28 -16.16
N TYR A 284 10.72 -9.28 -16.52
CA TYR A 284 10.64 -9.94 -17.82
C TYR A 284 9.25 -10.52 -18.07
N ALA A 285 8.69 -11.28 -17.13
CA ALA A 285 7.35 -11.84 -17.27
C ALA A 285 6.28 -10.75 -17.48
N LYS A 286 6.33 -9.66 -16.71
CA LYS A 286 5.43 -8.51 -16.89
C LYS A 286 5.59 -7.88 -18.28
N ALA A 287 6.82 -7.72 -18.75
CA ALA A 287 7.10 -7.19 -20.08
C ALA A 287 6.55 -8.09 -21.20
N GLN A 288 6.69 -9.41 -21.06
CA GLN A 288 6.13 -10.39 -22.00
C GLN A 288 4.59 -10.29 -22.09
N VAL A 289 3.89 -10.11 -20.96
CA VAL A 289 2.43 -9.88 -20.97
C VAL A 289 2.07 -8.59 -21.71
N PHE A 290 2.78 -7.49 -21.45
CA PHE A 290 2.55 -6.22 -22.14
C PHE A 290 2.83 -6.31 -23.65
N LEU A 291 3.89 -7.00 -24.05
CA LEU A 291 4.16 -7.30 -25.46
C LEU A 291 3.03 -8.13 -26.07
N GLY A 292 2.54 -9.15 -25.36
CA GLY A 292 1.35 -9.91 -25.72
C GLY A 292 0.15 -9.01 -26.00
N TYR A 293 -0.15 -8.06 -25.10
CA TYR A 293 -1.23 -7.09 -25.27
C TYR A 293 -1.03 -6.16 -26.46
N ILE A 294 0.18 -5.61 -26.67
CA ILE A 294 0.48 -4.75 -27.83
C ILE A 294 0.21 -5.51 -29.13
N TYR A 295 0.69 -6.75 -29.21
CA TYR A 295 0.55 -7.57 -30.40
C TYR A 295 -0.90 -8.00 -30.64
N TYR A 296 -1.66 -8.29 -29.58
CA TYR A 296 -3.07 -8.66 -29.66
C TYR A 296 -3.97 -7.46 -30.03
N ASN A 297 -3.89 -6.35 -29.28
CA ASN A 297 -4.83 -5.24 -29.37
C ASN A 297 -4.47 -4.21 -30.45
N ILE A 298 -3.18 -3.94 -30.66
CA ILE A 298 -2.73 -2.84 -31.54
C ILE A 298 -2.30 -3.38 -32.90
N LYS A 299 -1.45 -4.42 -32.90
CA LYS A 299 -0.90 -4.97 -34.14
C LYS A 299 -1.75 -6.09 -34.75
N HIS A 300 -2.76 -6.58 -34.02
CA HIS A 300 -3.63 -7.69 -34.41
C HIS A 300 -2.87 -8.91 -34.94
N ASN A 301 -1.71 -9.21 -34.35
CA ASN A 301 -0.89 -10.36 -34.69
C ASN A 301 -0.88 -11.32 -33.49
N TYR A 302 -1.87 -12.20 -33.50
CA TYR A 302 -2.19 -13.11 -32.42
C TYR A 302 -1.15 -14.21 -32.23
N ASP A 303 -0.50 -14.66 -33.31
CA ASP A 303 0.57 -15.66 -33.23
C ASP A 303 1.78 -15.11 -32.47
N LYS A 304 2.17 -13.85 -32.73
CA LYS A 304 3.22 -13.21 -31.95
C LYS A 304 2.79 -12.94 -30.50
N ALA A 305 1.54 -12.52 -30.28
CA ALA A 305 1.01 -12.32 -28.93
C ALA A 305 1.11 -13.62 -28.10
N GLU A 306 0.71 -14.74 -28.70
CA GLU A 306 0.85 -16.07 -28.10
C GLU A 306 2.30 -16.41 -27.75
N VAL A 307 3.25 -16.18 -28.67
CA VAL A 307 4.67 -16.48 -28.42
C VAL A 307 5.19 -15.74 -27.18
N PHE A 308 4.89 -14.45 -27.03
CA PHE A 308 5.30 -13.70 -25.84
C PHE A 308 4.67 -14.27 -24.56
N LEU A 309 3.38 -14.62 -24.58
CA LEU A 309 2.70 -15.18 -23.40
C LEU A 309 3.22 -16.58 -23.04
N LEU A 310 3.61 -17.40 -24.02
CA LEU A 310 4.17 -18.73 -23.80
C LEU A 310 5.58 -18.71 -23.20
N ASN A 311 6.33 -17.60 -23.33
CA ASN A 311 7.65 -17.46 -22.72
C ASN A 311 7.61 -17.36 -21.18
N ILE A 312 6.43 -17.13 -20.61
CA ILE A 312 6.26 -16.90 -19.17
C ILE A 312 6.10 -18.24 -18.46
N THR A 313 6.92 -18.47 -17.43
CA THR A 313 6.86 -19.67 -16.60
C THR A 313 6.38 -19.36 -15.19
N LYS A 314 5.88 -20.38 -14.47
CA LYS A 314 5.42 -20.21 -13.08
C LYS A 314 6.54 -19.76 -12.13
N GLU A 315 7.79 -20.11 -12.43
CA GLU A 315 8.99 -19.73 -11.66
C GLU A 315 9.33 -18.24 -11.79
N ASP A 316 8.98 -17.61 -12.92
CA ASP A 316 9.27 -16.20 -13.16
C ASP A 316 8.45 -15.30 -12.24
N ASN A 317 7.13 -15.56 -12.21
CA ASN A 317 6.19 -14.98 -11.28
C ASN A 317 4.85 -15.76 -11.38
N PRO A 318 4.35 -16.40 -10.29
CA PRO A 318 3.13 -17.19 -10.32
C PRO A 318 1.86 -16.42 -10.72
N GLU A 319 1.74 -15.15 -10.33
CA GLU A 319 0.60 -14.29 -10.62
C GLU A 319 0.58 -13.88 -12.10
N VAL A 320 1.71 -13.41 -12.62
CA VAL A 320 1.86 -13.03 -14.04
C VAL A 320 1.72 -14.25 -14.94
N TYR A 321 2.19 -15.42 -14.50
CA TYR A 321 1.94 -16.68 -15.21
C TYR A 321 0.44 -16.98 -15.32
N ALA A 322 -0.33 -16.80 -14.24
CA ALA A 322 -1.79 -17.00 -14.31
C ALA A 322 -2.45 -16.03 -15.30
N GLN A 323 -2.03 -14.75 -15.31
CA GLN A 323 -2.51 -13.78 -16.31
C GLN A 323 -2.20 -14.24 -17.74
N ALA A 324 -0.98 -14.72 -17.98
CA ALA A 324 -0.56 -15.21 -19.29
C ALA A 324 -1.35 -16.44 -19.74
N GLN A 325 -1.54 -17.42 -18.85
CA GLN A 325 -2.37 -18.60 -19.16
C GLN A 325 -3.83 -18.22 -19.40
N PHE A 326 -4.37 -17.26 -18.65
CA PHE A 326 -5.74 -16.80 -18.85
C PHE A 326 -5.90 -16.15 -20.22
N PHE A 327 -4.94 -15.30 -20.60
CA PHE A 327 -4.97 -14.62 -21.89
C PHE A 327 -4.73 -15.59 -23.06
N LEU A 328 -3.86 -16.59 -22.91
CA LEU A 328 -3.73 -17.69 -23.87
C LEU A 328 -5.04 -18.45 -24.02
N GLY A 329 -5.71 -18.79 -22.91
CA GLY A 329 -7.03 -19.40 -22.94
C GLY A 329 -8.02 -18.59 -23.77
N TYR A 330 -8.03 -17.27 -23.58
CA TYR A 330 -8.88 -16.36 -24.31
C TYR A 330 -8.55 -16.28 -25.81
N ILE A 331 -7.28 -16.19 -26.20
CA ILE A 331 -6.85 -16.22 -27.62
C ILE A 331 -7.32 -17.51 -28.29
N TYR A 332 -7.16 -18.65 -27.62
CA TYR A 332 -7.57 -19.94 -28.17
C TYR A 332 -9.09 -20.06 -28.27
N GLN A 333 -9.82 -19.48 -27.32
CA GLN A 333 -11.29 -19.49 -27.31
C GLN A 333 -11.89 -18.58 -28.39
N GLU A 334 -11.50 -17.30 -28.42
CA GLU A 334 -12.18 -16.27 -29.20
C GLU A 334 -11.59 -16.09 -30.60
N ILE A 335 -10.29 -16.30 -30.78
CA ILE A 335 -9.63 -16.08 -32.08
C ILE A 335 -9.44 -17.39 -32.83
N LYS A 336 -8.91 -18.42 -32.16
CA LYS A 336 -8.61 -19.71 -32.81
C LYS A 336 -9.79 -20.68 -32.80
N HIS A 337 -10.81 -20.41 -31.99
CA HIS A 337 -11.98 -21.29 -31.76
C HIS A 337 -11.59 -22.74 -31.42
N ASP A 338 -10.46 -22.92 -30.71
CA ASP A 338 -9.99 -24.21 -30.21
C ASP A 338 -10.27 -24.29 -28.71
N TYR A 339 -11.48 -24.76 -28.41
CA TYR A 339 -11.99 -24.92 -27.07
C TYR A 339 -11.22 -25.93 -26.21
N ASP A 340 -10.61 -26.94 -26.85
CA ASP A 340 -9.87 -27.96 -26.10
C ASP A 340 -8.55 -27.38 -25.56
N GLN A 341 -7.85 -26.59 -26.38
CA GLN A 341 -6.66 -25.85 -25.92
C GLN A 341 -7.00 -24.71 -24.97
N ALA A 342 -8.06 -23.93 -25.25
CA ALA A 342 -8.50 -22.86 -24.36
C ALA A 342 -8.77 -23.37 -22.94
N LYS A 343 -9.51 -24.48 -22.85
CA LYS A 343 -9.78 -25.19 -21.60
C LYS A 343 -8.48 -25.65 -20.92
N ALA A 344 -7.53 -26.22 -21.66
CA ALA A 344 -6.25 -26.66 -21.10
C ALA A 344 -5.46 -25.50 -20.48
N PHE A 345 -5.46 -24.31 -21.11
CA PHE A 345 -4.83 -23.12 -20.56
C PHE A 345 -5.50 -22.64 -19.27
N TYR A 346 -6.83 -22.57 -19.23
CA TYR A 346 -7.55 -22.18 -18.01
C TYR A 346 -7.31 -23.16 -16.84
N PHE A 347 -7.19 -24.47 -17.10
CA PHE A 347 -6.88 -25.46 -16.06
C PHE A 347 -5.44 -25.44 -15.55
N LYS A 348 -4.49 -24.82 -16.26
CA LYS A 348 -3.12 -24.63 -15.75
C LYS A 348 -3.07 -23.59 -14.62
N ILE A 349 -4.10 -22.76 -14.49
CA ILE A 349 -4.18 -21.75 -13.43
C ILE A 349 -4.63 -22.45 -12.16
N THR A 350 -3.85 -22.29 -11.09
CA THR A 350 -4.18 -22.84 -9.77
C THR A 350 -4.52 -21.72 -8.80
N ARG A 351 -5.28 -22.04 -7.74
CA ARG A 351 -5.63 -21.08 -6.69
C ARG A 351 -4.40 -20.44 -6.03
N GLU A 352 -3.28 -21.17 -5.97
CA GLU A 352 -2.00 -20.68 -5.44
C GLU A 352 -1.32 -19.65 -6.34
N ASN A 353 -1.59 -19.68 -7.66
CA ASN A 353 -1.01 -18.71 -8.58
C ASN A 353 -1.59 -17.32 -8.37
N ASN A 354 -2.93 -17.25 -8.37
CA ASN A 354 -3.72 -16.07 -8.08
C ASN A 354 -5.19 -16.53 -7.86
N PRO A 355 -5.77 -16.38 -6.65
CA PRO A 355 -7.12 -16.85 -6.37
C PRO A 355 -8.22 -16.21 -7.23
N GLU A 356 -8.07 -14.94 -7.58
CA GLU A 356 -9.04 -14.18 -8.37
C GLU A 356 -9.05 -14.65 -9.83
N ILE A 357 -7.87 -14.71 -10.46
CA ILE A 357 -7.73 -15.20 -11.84
C ILE A 357 -8.11 -16.68 -11.92
N TYR A 358 -7.82 -17.47 -10.88
CA TYR A 358 -8.27 -18.86 -10.80
C TYR A 358 -9.78 -18.98 -10.87
N ALA A 359 -10.53 -18.19 -10.07
CA ALA A 359 -11.99 -18.22 -10.11
C ALA A 359 -12.51 -17.85 -11.52
N GLN A 360 -11.96 -16.80 -12.12
CA GLN A 360 -12.30 -16.40 -13.50
C GLN A 360 -11.99 -17.52 -14.51
N ALA A 361 -10.82 -18.14 -14.41
CA ALA A 361 -10.41 -19.24 -15.28
C ALA A 361 -11.33 -20.46 -15.14
N GLN A 362 -11.75 -20.78 -13.92
CA GLN A 362 -12.72 -21.86 -13.68
C GLN A 362 -14.08 -21.53 -14.29
N ALA A 363 -14.56 -20.28 -14.16
CA ALA A 363 -15.81 -19.86 -14.80
C ALA A 363 -15.72 -19.97 -16.34
N GLN A 364 -14.62 -19.52 -16.95
CA GLN A 364 -14.41 -19.64 -18.40
C GLN A 364 -14.27 -21.09 -18.86
N ALA A 365 -13.58 -21.93 -18.09
CA ALA A 365 -13.49 -23.36 -18.39
C ALA A 365 -14.86 -24.06 -18.34
N GLN A 366 -15.74 -23.64 -17.43
CA GLN A 366 -17.11 -24.13 -17.35
C GLN A 366 -17.98 -23.60 -18.50
N ASP A 367 -17.82 -22.35 -18.92
CA ASP A 367 -18.50 -21.83 -20.13
C ASP A 367 -18.08 -22.60 -21.39
N ILE A 368 -16.78 -22.84 -21.57
CA ILE A 368 -16.26 -23.69 -22.66
C ILE A 368 -16.84 -25.10 -22.58
N LEU A 369 -16.88 -25.70 -21.39
CA LEU A 369 -17.44 -27.04 -21.23
C LEU A 369 -18.92 -27.08 -21.62
N GLY A 370 -19.67 -26.03 -21.28
CA GLY A 370 -21.04 -25.84 -21.73
C GLY A 370 -21.13 -25.75 -23.27
N LYS A 371 -20.29 -24.94 -23.92
CA LYS A 371 -20.24 -24.84 -25.40
C LYS A 371 -19.93 -26.19 -26.05
N ILE A 372 -18.95 -26.93 -25.55
CA ILE A 372 -18.61 -28.28 -26.02
C ILE A 372 -19.82 -29.23 -25.87
N TYR A 373 -20.53 -29.18 -24.73
CA TYR A 373 -21.72 -30.00 -24.52
C TYR A 373 -22.86 -29.62 -25.46
N THR A 374 -23.04 -28.34 -25.77
CA THR A 374 -24.05 -27.86 -26.71
C THR A 374 -23.72 -28.25 -28.16
N GLU A 375 -22.52 -27.89 -28.63
CA GLU A 375 -22.16 -27.91 -30.05
C GLU A 375 -21.62 -29.27 -30.51
N LYS A 376 -20.69 -29.86 -29.74
CA LYS A 376 -20.01 -31.11 -30.12
C LYS A 376 -20.78 -32.34 -29.64
N ILE A 377 -21.21 -32.34 -28.37
CA ILE A 377 -21.73 -33.55 -27.71
C ILE A 377 -23.27 -33.62 -27.76
N LYS A 378 -23.96 -32.48 -27.94
CA LYS A 378 -25.43 -32.34 -27.98
C LYS A 378 -26.11 -32.87 -26.72
N LYS A 379 -25.60 -32.45 -25.56
CA LYS A 379 -26.06 -32.82 -24.22
C LYS A 379 -26.51 -31.58 -23.44
N GLU A 380 -27.78 -31.22 -23.62
CA GLU A 380 -28.35 -29.95 -23.17
C GLU A 380 -28.34 -29.79 -21.64
N THR A 381 -28.75 -30.81 -20.88
CA THR A 381 -28.77 -30.72 -19.40
C THR A 381 -27.38 -30.48 -18.82
N GLN A 382 -26.36 -31.20 -19.33
CA GLN A 382 -24.98 -31.03 -18.89
C GLN A 382 -24.41 -29.66 -19.30
N ALA A 383 -24.81 -29.13 -20.47
CA ALA A 383 -24.43 -27.79 -20.87
C ALA A 383 -24.98 -26.74 -19.90
N THR A 384 -26.27 -26.85 -19.54
CA THR A 384 -26.94 -25.97 -18.57
C THR A 384 -26.27 -26.00 -17.21
N ASP A 385 -25.92 -27.19 -16.71
CA ASP A 385 -25.23 -27.34 -15.44
C ASP A 385 -23.85 -26.66 -15.46
N CYS A 386 -23.11 -26.77 -16.56
CA CYS A 386 -21.81 -26.10 -16.70
C CYS A 386 -21.96 -24.57 -16.71
N PHE A 387 -22.96 -24.04 -17.42
CA PHE A 387 -23.22 -22.59 -17.43
C PHE A 387 -23.69 -22.06 -16.08
N LEU A 388 -24.52 -22.82 -15.35
CA LEU A 388 -24.93 -22.51 -13.98
C LEU A 388 -23.76 -22.54 -13.00
N LEU A 389 -22.82 -23.47 -13.18
CA LEU A 389 -21.61 -23.52 -12.37
C LEU A 389 -20.70 -22.33 -12.69
N ALA A 390 -20.53 -21.98 -13.98
CA ALA A 390 -19.76 -20.81 -14.39
C ALA A 390 -20.29 -19.52 -13.73
N SER A 391 -21.60 -19.31 -13.74
CA SER A 391 -22.23 -18.12 -13.14
C SER A 391 -22.17 -18.10 -11.61
N LYS A 392 -22.15 -19.26 -10.95
CA LYS A 392 -21.97 -19.39 -9.49
C LYS A 392 -20.52 -19.17 -9.04
N ILE A 393 -19.54 -19.39 -9.93
CA ILE A 393 -18.12 -19.19 -9.63
C ILE A 393 -17.75 -17.70 -9.68
N VAL A 394 -18.39 -16.92 -10.56
CA VAL A 394 -18.19 -15.47 -10.61
C VAL A 394 -18.83 -14.86 -9.37
N SER A 395 -18.01 -14.24 -8.51
CA SER A 395 -18.48 -13.49 -7.33
C SER A 395 -18.69 -12.03 -7.66
N TYR A 396 -19.67 -11.38 -7.04
CA TYR A 396 -19.80 -9.93 -7.07
C TYR A 396 -18.62 -9.30 -6.30
N SER A 397 -17.74 -8.58 -7.00
CA SER A 397 -16.51 -7.99 -6.44
C SER A 397 -16.35 -6.53 -6.88
N ASN A 398 -15.48 -5.76 -6.22
CA ASN A 398 -15.29 -4.35 -6.62
C ASN A 398 -14.56 -4.20 -7.96
N ARG A 399 -13.65 -5.12 -8.28
CA ARG A 399 -12.82 -5.05 -9.48
C ARG A 399 -13.61 -5.38 -10.75
N TYR A 400 -14.58 -6.30 -10.66
CA TYR A 400 -15.33 -6.78 -11.81
C TYR A 400 -16.82 -7.05 -11.52
N PRO A 401 -17.59 -6.08 -10.97
CA PRO A 401 -19.00 -6.30 -10.65
C PRO A 401 -19.84 -6.59 -11.91
N TYR A 402 -19.44 -6.02 -13.05
CA TYR A 402 -20.10 -6.26 -14.33
C TYR A 402 -20.04 -7.73 -14.76
N GLN A 403 -18.98 -8.47 -14.42
CA GLN A 403 -18.85 -9.88 -14.80
C GLN A 403 -19.92 -10.73 -14.12
N TYR A 404 -20.18 -10.48 -12.84
CA TYR A 404 -21.25 -11.14 -12.09
C TYR A 404 -22.61 -10.84 -12.74
N ILE A 405 -22.90 -9.57 -12.96
CA ILE A 405 -24.19 -9.12 -13.51
C ILE A 405 -24.41 -9.68 -14.92
N CYS A 406 -23.40 -9.61 -15.79
CA CYS A 406 -23.46 -10.19 -17.13
C CYS A 406 -23.68 -11.70 -17.08
N ALA A 407 -22.98 -12.41 -16.19
CA ALA A 407 -23.14 -13.85 -16.04
C ALA A 407 -24.58 -14.22 -15.62
N GLN A 408 -25.18 -13.46 -14.69
CA GLN A 408 -26.57 -13.68 -14.26
C GLN A 408 -27.58 -13.35 -15.37
N LEU A 409 -27.38 -12.25 -16.12
CA LEU A 409 -28.24 -11.89 -17.25
C LEU A 409 -28.17 -12.95 -18.36
N ILE A 410 -26.96 -13.38 -18.73
CA ILE A 410 -26.75 -14.41 -19.75
C ILE A 410 -27.35 -15.75 -19.29
N LEU A 411 -27.24 -16.07 -18.01
CA LEU A 411 -27.88 -17.26 -17.44
C LEU A 411 -29.41 -17.18 -17.57
N GLY A 412 -30.02 -16.06 -17.17
CA GLY A 412 -31.45 -15.82 -17.31
C GLY A 412 -31.90 -15.98 -18.77
N LEU A 413 -31.16 -15.39 -19.71
CA LEU A 413 -31.42 -15.55 -21.14
C LEU A 413 -31.31 -17.00 -21.60
N LYS A 414 -30.29 -17.75 -21.17
CA LYS A 414 -30.15 -19.18 -21.54
C LYS A 414 -31.35 -19.98 -21.02
N GLN A 415 -31.77 -19.76 -19.78
CA GLN A 415 -32.94 -20.43 -19.20
C GLN A 415 -34.22 -20.17 -20.02
N ILE A 416 -34.37 -18.97 -20.57
CA ILE A 416 -35.49 -18.59 -21.44
C ILE A 416 -35.34 -19.18 -22.85
N ASN A 417 -34.12 -19.17 -23.40
CA ASN A 417 -33.75 -19.64 -24.73
C ASN A 417 -33.97 -21.16 -24.93
N PHE A 418 -33.97 -21.97 -23.86
CA PHE A 418 -34.39 -23.38 -23.96
C PHE A 418 -35.83 -23.59 -24.49
N ASN A 419 -36.62 -22.51 -24.66
CA ASN A 419 -37.96 -22.53 -25.25
C ASN A 419 -38.08 -21.80 -26.62
N HIS A 420 -37.00 -21.25 -27.20
CA HIS A 420 -37.03 -20.49 -28.47
C HIS A 420 -35.77 -20.71 -29.33
N ASP A 421 -35.89 -20.69 -30.67
CA ASP A 421 -34.75 -20.84 -31.58
C ASP A 421 -33.98 -19.51 -31.77
N PHE A 422 -33.07 -19.14 -30.85
CA PHE A 422 -32.03 -18.17 -31.21
C PHE A 422 -31.01 -18.82 -32.15
N ASN A 423 -30.60 -18.12 -33.23
CA ASN A 423 -29.39 -18.54 -33.92
C ASN A 423 -28.14 -18.07 -33.13
N GLU A 424 -27.05 -18.82 -33.26
CA GLU A 424 -25.81 -18.62 -32.47
C GLU A 424 -25.23 -17.20 -32.61
N LYS A 425 -25.39 -16.61 -33.80
CA LYS A 425 -24.92 -15.26 -34.12
C LYS A 425 -25.69 -14.19 -33.34
N GLU A 426 -27.02 -14.24 -33.36
CA GLU A 426 -27.89 -13.31 -32.63
C GLU A 426 -27.64 -13.37 -31.12
N PHE A 427 -27.41 -14.57 -30.57
CA PHE A 427 -27.10 -14.72 -29.16
C PHE A 427 -25.73 -14.15 -28.78
N ASN A 428 -24.72 -14.29 -29.64
CA ASN A 428 -23.40 -13.69 -29.42
C ASN A 428 -23.45 -12.15 -29.55
N GLU A 429 -24.18 -11.60 -30.51
CA GLU A 429 -24.41 -10.14 -30.62
C GLU A 429 -25.11 -9.58 -29.37
N LEU A 430 -26.09 -10.32 -28.81
CA LEU A 430 -26.77 -9.94 -27.58
C LEU A 430 -25.84 -10.00 -26.36
N LYS A 431 -24.96 -11.01 -26.27
CA LYS A 431 -23.94 -11.07 -25.21
C LYS A 431 -22.99 -9.89 -25.27
N ASP A 432 -22.46 -9.57 -26.45
CA ASP A 432 -21.54 -8.45 -26.64
C ASP A 432 -22.22 -7.13 -26.26
N PHE A 433 -23.50 -6.98 -26.62
CA PHE A 433 -24.33 -5.86 -26.19
C PHE A 433 -24.44 -5.79 -24.65
N ILE A 434 -24.79 -6.88 -23.98
CA ILE A 434 -24.88 -6.92 -22.50
C ILE A 434 -23.55 -6.55 -21.86
N TYR A 435 -22.46 -7.22 -22.26
CA TYR A 435 -21.13 -6.97 -21.70
C TYR A 435 -20.73 -5.51 -21.84
N ASN A 436 -20.81 -4.96 -23.05
CA ASN A 436 -20.45 -3.58 -23.32
C ASN A 436 -21.27 -2.59 -22.45
N LYS A 437 -22.59 -2.80 -22.37
CA LYS A 437 -23.48 -1.88 -21.65
C LYS A 437 -23.31 -1.96 -20.14
N ILE A 438 -23.23 -3.17 -19.57
CA ILE A 438 -23.07 -3.36 -18.13
C ILE A 438 -21.66 -2.97 -17.66
N GLU A 439 -20.62 -3.26 -18.45
CA GLU A 439 -19.26 -2.80 -18.14
C GLU A 439 -19.19 -1.26 -18.10
N ASN A 440 -19.73 -0.60 -19.13
CA ASN A 440 -19.81 0.86 -19.17
C ASN A 440 -20.62 1.43 -17.99
N LEU A 441 -21.74 0.79 -17.65
CA LEU A 441 -22.58 1.16 -16.51
C LEU A 441 -21.79 1.10 -15.20
N CYS A 442 -21.12 -0.03 -14.91
CA CYS A 442 -20.28 -0.19 -13.73
C CYS A 442 -19.09 0.79 -13.69
N ASN A 443 -18.46 1.07 -14.84
CA ASN A 443 -17.36 2.04 -14.93
C ASN A 443 -17.81 3.46 -14.60
N LEU A 444 -18.98 3.89 -15.10
CA LEU A 444 -19.59 5.18 -14.77
C LEU A 444 -19.97 5.25 -13.28
N THR A 445 -20.53 4.18 -12.73
CA THR A 445 -20.80 4.06 -11.29
C THR A 445 -19.52 4.25 -10.46
N ASN A 446 -18.43 3.55 -10.82
CA ASN A 446 -17.16 3.64 -10.12
C ASN A 446 -16.54 5.04 -10.21
N ASN A 447 -16.69 5.72 -11.35
CA ASN A 447 -16.26 7.11 -11.51
C ASN A 447 -16.98 8.04 -10.52
N ILE A 448 -18.30 7.88 -10.34
CA ILE A 448 -19.06 8.65 -9.34
C ILE A 448 -18.57 8.32 -7.92
N LYS A 449 -18.42 7.02 -7.59
CA LYS A 449 -17.89 6.58 -6.28
C LYS A 449 -16.55 7.24 -5.96
N ASN A 450 -15.64 7.29 -6.94
CA ASN A 450 -14.32 7.91 -6.79
C ASN A 450 -14.39 9.44 -6.65
N ILE A 451 -15.35 10.12 -7.29
CA ILE A 451 -15.57 11.57 -7.10
C ILE A 451 -16.06 11.87 -5.67
N LEU A 452 -16.87 10.97 -5.10
CA LEU A 452 -17.42 11.08 -3.75
C LEU A 452 -16.42 10.66 -2.65
N PHE A 453 -15.33 9.98 -3.03
CA PHE A 453 -14.27 9.56 -2.10
C PHE A 453 -13.59 10.76 -1.44
N ILE A 454 -13.31 10.66 -0.14
CA ILE A 454 -12.68 11.72 0.63
C ILE A 454 -11.18 11.44 0.79
N SER A 455 -10.38 11.80 -0.21
CA SER A 455 -8.92 11.67 -0.20
C SER A 455 -8.21 12.68 0.70
N ASN A 456 -8.80 13.88 0.87
CA ASN A 456 -8.18 15.03 1.55
C ASN A 456 -8.07 14.88 3.08
N ILE A 457 -8.54 13.78 3.66
CA ILE A 457 -8.31 13.45 5.07
C ILE A 457 -6.81 13.23 5.37
N LEU A 458 -5.95 13.14 4.34
CA LEU A 458 -4.53 12.77 4.45
C LEU A 458 -3.51 13.76 3.86
N ASP A 459 -3.90 14.87 3.24
CA ASP A 459 -2.92 15.87 2.76
C ASP A 459 -2.22 16.53 3.96
N ASN A 460 -1.04 16.06 4.34
CA ASN A 460 -0.21 16.68 5.39
C ASN A 460 0.42 18.01 4.93
N LYS A 461 0.02 18.56 3.78
CA LYS A 461 0.46 19.88 3.32
C LYS A 461 -0.24 20.97 4.11
N TYR A 462 0.53 21.51 5.06
CA TYR A 462 0.32 22.73 5.84
C TYR A 462 -0.90 22.73 6.78
N SER A 463 -0.62 22.92 8.07
CA SER A 463 -1.54 23.11 9.21
C SER A 463 -2.13 21.85 9.86
N GLU A 464 -1.94 21.75 11.19
CA GLU A 464 -2.55 20.76 12.11
C GLU A 464 -4.11 20.80 12.14
N LYS A 465 -4.73 21.68 11.34
CA LYS A 465 -6.17 22.00 11.39
C LYS A 465 -6.86 22.08 10.03
N GLN A 466 -6.64 21.12 9.14
CA GLN A 466 -7.47 21.03 7.95
C GLN A 466 -8.99 20.89 8.27
N PRO A 467 -9.88 21.46 7.43
CA PRO A 467 -11.33 21.57 7.68
C PRO A 467 -12.07 20.25 7.94
N GLU A 468 -11.59 19.13 7.38
CA GLU A 468 -12.23 17.81 7.41
C GLU A 468 -11.32 16.69 7.98
N ARG A 469 -10.27 17.05 8.74
CA ARG A 469 -9.32 16.09 9.35
C ARG A 469 -9.93 15.06 10.32
N ARG A 470 -11.19 15.23 10.68
CA ARG A 470 -11.99 14.36 11.54
C ARG A 470 -13.46 14.43 11.13
N VAL A 471 -14.18 13.33 11.32
CA VAL A 471 -15.64 13.26 11.18
C VAL A 471 -16.24 12.64 12.43
N ALA A 472 -17.52 12.88 12.67
CA ALA A 472 -18.17 12.48 13.91
C ALA A 472 -19.28 11.46 13.72
N HIS A 473 -19.29 10.43 14.56
CA HIS A 473 -20.40 9.50 14.68
C HIS A 473 -21.30 9.92 15.85
N TYR A 474 -22.55 10.26 15.55
CA TYR A 474 -23.55 10.63 16.55
C TYR A 474 -24.28 9.39 17.06
N THR A 475 -24.27 9.18 18.37
CA THR A 475 -24.82 7.95 18.96
C THR A 475 -25.29 8.13 20.40
N LYS A 476 -25.88 7.08 20.97
CA LYS A 476 -26.33 7.05 22.37
C LYS A 476 -25.14 6.89 23.31
N PRO A 477 -25.16 7.49 24.51
CA PRO A 477 -24.10 7.29 25.51
C PRO A 477 -23.83 5.80 25.83
N ALA A 478 -24.89 4.98 25.89
CA ALA A 478 -24.79 3.55 26.11
C ALA A 478 -23.99 2.80 25.04
N VAL A 479 -24.03 3.26 23.78
CA VAL A 479 -23.24 2.66 22.69
C VAL A 479 -21.75 2.95 22.90
N LEU A 480 -21.37 4.20 23.18
CA LEU A 480 -19.98 4.54 23.50
C LEU A 480 -19.49 3.81 24.74
N PHE A 481 -20.34 3.65 25.76
CA PHE A 481 -20.00 2.85 26.93
C PHE A 481 -19.62 1.41 26.53
N ASN A 482 -20.41 0.76 25.67
CA ASN A 482 -20.09 -0.59 25.19
C ASN A 482 -18.81 -0.63 24.35
N LEU A 483 -18.56 0.40 23.55
CA LEU A 483 -17.34 0.54 22.74
C LEU A 483 -16.06 0.78 23.55
N LEU A 484 -16.17 1.09 24.84
CA LEU A 484 -15.04 1.45 25.70
C LEU A 484 -14.92 0.57 26.97
N LYS A 485 -15.99 -0.09 27.41
CA LYS A 485 -16.02 -0.78 28.71
C LYS A 485 -15.19 -2.08 28.72
N GLY A 486 -14.51 -2.31 29.84
CA GLY A 486 -13.84 -3.58 30.15
C GLY A 486 -12.52 -3.80 29.40
N GLU A 487 -11.98 -5.00 29.52
CA GLU A 487 -10.75 -5.42 28.84
C GLU A 487 -11.00 -5.78 27.36
N ASN A 488 -12.21 -6.24 27.04
CA ASN A 488 -12.66 -6.60 25.69
C ASN A 488 -13.90 -5.76 25.30
N PRO A 489 -13.72 -4.48 24.93
CA PRO A 489 -14.82 -3.63 24.51
C PRO A 489 -15.46 -4.11 23.20
N SER A 490 -16.71 -3.73 22.96
CA SER A 490 -17.36 -4.00 21.67
C SER A 490 -16.65 -3.27 20.52
N LYS A 491 -16.67 -3.84 19.32
CA LYS A 491 -16.18 -3.18 18.11
C LYS A 491 -17.22 -2.23 17.53
N PHE A 492 -16.76 -1.26 16.75
CA PHE A 492 -17.61 -0.44 15.90
C PHE A 492 -18.30 -1.31 14.84
N ARG A 493 -19.52 -0.95 14.45
CA ARG A 493 -20.37 -1.78 13.60
C ARG A 493 -20.87 -0.99 12.41
N LEU A 494 -20.96 -1.65 11.25
CA LEU A 494 -21.76 -1.17 10.12
C LEU A 494 -23.05 -2.00 10.10
N ASN A 495 -24.21 -1.35 10.04
CA ASN A 495 -25.50 -2.02 10.09
C ASN A 495 -26.05 -2.21 8.67
N ILE A 496 -26.85 -3.26 8.48
CA ILE A 496 -27.51 -3.53 7.21
C ILE A 496 -28.45 -2.38 6.81
N VAL A 497 -28.41 -2.00 5.53
CA VAL A 497 -29.18 -0.85 5.02
C VAL A 497 -30.68 -1.10 4.99
N ASP A 498 -31.10 -2.36 4.78
CA ASP A 498 -32.50 -2.77 4.63
C ASP A 498 -33.39 -2.39 5.84
N PHE A 499 -32.82 -2.15 7.02
CA PHE A 499 -33.54 -1.82 8.26
C PHE A 499 -33.21 -0.44 8.83
N MET A 500 -32.69 0.46 8.00
CA MET A 500 -32.40 1.83 8.42
C MET A 500 -33.67 2.64 8.67
N ASN A 501 -33.56 3.71 9.47
CA ASN A 501 -34.72 4.53 9.85
C ASN A 501 -35.33 5.29 8.67
N ASP A 502 -34.51 5.63 7.67
CA ASP A 502 -34.96 6.25 6.42
C ASP A 502 -35.17 5.15 5.37
N PRO A 503 -36.44 4.79 5.06
CA PRO A 503 -36.73 3.72 4.10
C PRO A 503 -36.39 4.09 2.66
N SER A 504 -36.07 5.36 2.37
CA SER A 504 -35.60 5.79 1.04
C SER A 504 -34.11 5.51 0.82
N GLU A 505 -33.38 5.11 1.86
CA GLU A 505 -31.97 4.73 1.73
C GLU A 505 -31.84 3.60 0.70
N ASN A 506 -30.85 3.74 -0.21
CA ASN A 506 -30.61 2.82 -1.32
C ASN A 506 -31.70 2.83 -2.42
N GLN A 507 -32.74 3.66 -2.32
CA GLN A 507 -33.87 3.69 -3.26
C GLN A 507 -33.96 4.96 -4.11
N VAL A 508 -33.37 6.08 -3.66
CA VAL A 508 -33.45 7.39 -4.37
C VAL A 508 -32.96 7.26 -5.82
N LEU A 509 -31.78 6.67 -6.01
CA LEU A 509 -31.18 6.51 -7.33
C LEU A 509 -31.96 5.50 -8.20
N THR A 510 -32.28 4.33 -7.65
CA THR A 510 -32.96 3.26 -8.42
C THR A 510 -34.35 3.71 -8.87
N SER A 511 -35.07 4.44 -8.02
CA SER A 511 -36.38 5.02 -8.35
C SER A 511 -36.27 6.04 -9.49
N TRP A 512 -35.26 6.92 -9.48
CA TRP A 512 -35.02 7.87 -10.58
C TRP A 512 -34.62 7.19 -11.90
N LEU A 513 -33.97 6.03 -11.81
CA LEU A 513 -33.59 5.20 -12.96
C LEU A 513 -34.74 4.29 -13.46
N ASN A 514 -35.91 4.32 -12.83
CA ASN A 514 -37.05 3.43 -13.10
C ASN A 514 -36.70 1.94 -13.00
N ILE A 515 -35.85 1.57 -12.04
CA ILE A 515 -35.56 0.17 -11.72
C ILE A 515 -35.93 -0.13 -10.26
N SER A 516 -36.44 -1.34 -10.03
CA SER A 516 -36.74 -1.82 -8.68
C SER A 516 -35.54 -2.49 -7.99
N ASN A 517 -35.45 -2.37 -6.67
CA ASN A 517 -34.53 -3.12 -5.83
C ASN A 517 -35.36 -4.03 -4.91
N HIS A 518 -35.26 -5.35 -5.10
CA HIS A 518 -35.94 -6.31 -4.24
C HIS A 518 -35.12 -6.64 -2.98
N PRO A 519 -35.74 -6.69 -1.80
CA PRO A 519 -35.07 -7.04 -0.55
C PRO A 519 -34.56 -8.48 -0.50
N ASP A 520 -34.92 -9.32 -1.48
CA ASP A 520 -34.49 -10.72 -1.54
C ASP A 520 -33.10 -10.92 -2.19
N ASN A 521 -32.45 -9.84 -2.65
CA ASN A 521 -31.11 -9.91 -3.23
C ASN A 521 -30.08 -10.44 -2.21
N GLU A 522 -29.29 -11.43 -2.63
CA GLU A 522 -28.24 -12.04 -1.80
C GLU A 522 -27.07 -11.08 -1.55
N ILE A 523 -26.86 -10.07 -2.40
CA ILE A 523 -25.86 -9.03 -2.18
C ILE A 523 -26.46 -7.91 -1.33
N LYS A 524 -25.87 -7.69 -0.15
CA LYS A 524 -26.32 -6.73 0.86
C LYS A 524 -25.31 -5.63 1.10
N SER A 525 -25.81 -4.46 1.44
CA SER A 525 -25.02 -3.30 1.84
C SER A 525 -25.10 -3.08 3.35
N PHE A 526 -23.96 -2.83 3.96
CA PHE A 526 -23.81 -2.40 5.34
C PHE A 526 -23.18 -1.02 5.35
N LEU A 527 -23.67 -0.11 6.20
CA LEU A 527 -23.10 1.23 6.31
C LEU A 527 -22.95 1.71 7.75
N ALA A 528 -22.06 2.69 7.91
CA ALA A 528 -21.99 3.53 9.09
C ALA A 528 -21.89 5.00 8.67
N SER A 529 -22.72 5.82 9.31
CA SER A 529 -22.85 7.25 9.04
C SER A 529 -21.99 8.09 9.97
N PHE A 530 -21.41 9.13 9.40
CA PHE A 530 -20.63 10.16 10.07
C PHE A 530 -21.07 11.54 9.56
N SER A 531 -20.78 12.59 10.32
CA SER A 531 -21.02 13.97 9.91
C SER A 531 -19.70 14.74 9.87
N PHE A 532 -19.57 15.65 8.90
CA PHE A 532 -18.48 16.63 8.89
C PHE A 532 -18.57 17.62 10.05
N ASN A 533 -19.73 17.71 10.71
CA ASN A 533 -19.95 18.60 11.84
C ASN A 533 -19.84 17.84 13.15
N HIS A 534 -18.68 17.89 13.80
CA HIS A 534 -18.44 17.20 15.08
C HIS A 534 -19.21 17.77 16.28
N ASN A 535 -19.68 19.02 16.19
CA ASN A 535 -20.43 19.71 17.24
C ASN A 535 -21.64 20.46 16.67
N CYS A 536 -22.60 19.71 16.12
CA CYS A 536 -23.85 20.21 15.55
C CYS A 536 -25.07 19.94 16.44
N LEU A 537 -25.88 20.98 16.68
CA LEU A 537 -27.14 20.87 17.41
C LEU A 537 -28.19 20.04 16.66
N ASN A 538 -28.29 20.22 15.34
CA ASN A 538 -29.27 19.50 14.52
C ASN A 538 -29.04 17.98 14.65
N GLN A 539 -27.77 17.56 14.60
CA GLN A 539 -27.40 16.17 14.82
C GLN A 539 -27.77 15.67 16.22
N PHE A 540 -27.47 16.45 17.28
CA PHE A 540 -27.88 16.11 18.64
C PHE A 540 -29.39 16.07 18.86
N ARG A 541 -30.17 16.76 18.03
CA ARG A 541 -31.64 16.72 18.06
C ARG A 541 -32.18 15.41 17.50
N LEU A 542 -31.59 14.95 16.41
CA LEU A 542 -32.09 13.85 15.59
C LEU A 542 -31.54 12.49 16.06
N TYR A 543 -30.29 12.45 16.55
CA TYR A 543 -29.55 11.22 16.76
C TYR A 543 -29.08 11.03 18.20
N GLY A 544 -29.08 9.77 18.64
CA GLY A 544 -28.46 9.38 19.90
C GLY A 544 -29.23 9.76 21.17
N ASN A 545 -30.48 10.20 21.06
CA ASN A 545 -31.32 10.55 22.22
C ASN A 545 -31.51 9.34 23.15
N GLU A 546 -31.19 9.52 24.43
CA GLU A 546 -31.41 8.59 25.53
C GLU A 546 -32.71 8.97 26.26
N ASP A 547 -33.55 7.99 26.60
CA ASP A 547 -34.85 8.19 27.27
C ASP A 547 -35.76 9.23 26.61
N ASN A 548 -35.68 9.34 25.27
CA ASN A 548 -36.38 10.36 24.47
C ASN A 548 -36.04 11.81 24.86
N ILE A 549 -34.92 12.04 25.54
CA ILE A 549 -34.43 13.38 25.89
C ILE A 549 -33.62 13.93 24.72
N ILE A 550 -34.13 14.97 24.08
CA ILE A 550 -33.48 15.65 22.97
C ILE A 550 -32.13 16.24 23.41
N GLY A 551 -31.07 15.99 22.62
CA GLY A 551 -29.73 16.51 22.91
C GLY A 551 -29.03 15.83 24.08
N SER A 552 -29.50 14.65 24.49
CA SER A 552 -28.82 13.80 25.49
C SER A 552 -27.75 12.88 24.90
N GLY A 553 -27.68 12.79 23.57
CA GLY A 553 -26.71 11.99 22.84
C GLY A 553 -25.27 12.49 22.94
N ILE A 554 -24.38 11.80 22.23
CA ILE A 554 -22.95 12.09 22.15
C ILE A 554 -22.48 12.05 20.70
N SER A 555 -21.39 12.76 20.42
CA SER A 555 -20.68 12.72 19.14
C SER A 555 -19.24 12.24 19.39
N ILE A 556 -18.85 11.19 18.69
CA ILE A 556 -17.52 10.60 18.74
C ILE A 556 -16.75 11.07 17.50
N ALA A 557 -15.77 11.97 17.68
CA ALA A 557 -14.96 12.47 16.58
C ALA A 557 -13.75 11.57 16.35
N PHE A 558 -13.72 10.91 15.20
CA PHE A 558 -12.66 10.00 14.78
C PHE A 558 -11.56 10.72 14.01
N ASN A 559 -10.31 10.36 14.27
CA ASN A 559 -9.19 10.83 13.47
C ASN A 559 -9.08 10.04 12.16
N LYS A 560 -8.26 10.57 11.25
CA LYS A 560 -8.04 10.01 9.92
C LYS A 560 -7.62 8.53 9.87
N ASN A 561 -6.88 8.05 10.87
CA ASN A 561 -6.38 6.68 10.89
C ASN A 561 -7.49 5.64 11.16
N PHE A 562 -8.72 6.09 11.47
CA PHE A 562 -9.87 5.19 11.56
C PHE A 562 -10.33 4.69 10.19
N PHE A 563 -9.99 5.39 9.10
CA PHE A 563 -10.48 5.13 7.75
C PHE A 563 -9.34 4.65 6.84
N GLY A 564 -9.66 3.78 5.89
CA GLY A 564 -8.73 3.28 4.88
C GLY A 564 -8.70 4.12 3.61
N LEU A 565 -7.70 3.88 2.76
CA LEU A 565 -7.54 4.55 1.45
C LEU A 565 -8.01 3.71 0.27
N ASP A 566 -8.09 2.40 0.46
CA ASP A 566 -8.32 1.46 -0.63
C ASP A 566 -9.83 1.36 -0.94
N THR A 567 -10.24 2.03 -2.01
CA THR A 567 -11.64 2.06 -2.49
C THR A 567 -12.13 0.71 -3.00
N GLU A 568 -11.23 -0.26 -3.19
CA GLU A 568 -11.55 -1.63 -3.57
C GLU A 568 -12.09 -2.47 -2.40
N ARG A 569 -11.90 -2.02 -1.15
CA ARG A 569 -12.30 -2.77 0.07
C ARG A 569 -13.76 -2.57 0.46
N SER A 570 -14.47 -1.64 -0.18
CA SER A 570 -15.89 -1.42 0.06
C SER A 570 -16.79 -2.56 -0.43
N ILE A 571 -16.26 -3.50 -1.21
CA ILE A 571 -16.97 -4.73 -1.60
C ILE A 571 -16.09 -5.91 -1.20
N ASN A 572 -16.67 -6.92 -0.56
CA ASN A 572 -15.92 -8.10 -0.18
C ASN A 572 -15.50 -8.89 -1.43
N ASN A 573 -14.21 -9.16 -1.55
CA ASN A 573 -13.63 -9.97 -2.63
C ASN A 573 -13.38 -11.43 -2.19
N GLU A 574 -13.51 -11.78 -0.90
CA GLU A 574 -13.32 -13.14 -0.40
C GLU A 574 -14.55 -14.02 -0.73
N ILE A 575 -14.35 -14.99 -1.63
CA ILE A 575 -15.37 -15.92 -2.13
C ILE A 575 -15.98 -16.77 -1.00
N ILE A 576 -17.32 -16.84 -0.97
CA ILE A 576 -18.05 -18.01 -0.47
C ILE A 576 -17.89 -19.12 -1.50
N SER A 577 -16.96 -20.04 -1.25
CA SER A 577 -16.96 -21.31 -1.96
C SER A 577 -18.15 -22.09 -1.43
N LEU A 578 -19.17 -22.28 -2.27
CA LEU A 578 -20.35 -23.07 -1.96
C LEU A 578 -19.95 -24.41 -1.32
N HIS A 579 -20.24 -24.51 -0.02
CA HIS A 579 -20.39 -25.72 0.78
C HIS A 579 -19.18 -26.66 0.78
N SER A 580 -18.49 -26.68 1.93
CA SER A 580 -17.37 -27.56 2.32
C SER A 580 -15.98 -27.18 1.80
N ILE A 581 -15.28 -26.33 2.56
CA ILE A 581 -13.98 -26.64 3.19
C ILE A 581 -13.83 -25.66 4.36
N LYS A 582 -13.83 -26.20 5.58
CA LYS A 582 -13.48 -25.45 6.79
C LYS A 582 -12.08 -24.85 6.64
N SER A 583 -11.99 -23.56 6.95
CA SER A 583 -10.80 -22.81 7.38
C SER A 583 -9.52 -22.98 6.55
N ILE A 584 -9.13 -21.93 5.82
CA ILE A 584 -7.72 -21.51 5.74
C ILE A 584 -7.69 -19.98 5.78
N LYS A 585 -7.01 -19.42 6.79
CA LYS A 585 -6.69 -17.99 6.90
C LYS A 585 -6.04 -17.54 5.60
N SER A 586 -6.52 -16.44 5.01
CA SER A 586 -5.94 -15.86 3.80
C SER A 586 -4.45 -15.60 3.99
N PHE A 587 -3.63 -16.27 3.17
CA PHE A 587 -2.23 -15.92 2.97
C PHE A 587 -2.16 -14.65 2.12
N GLU A 588 -1.26 -13.77 2.54
CA GLU A 588 -0.93 -12.44 2.04
C GLU A 588 -1.24 -12.19 0.55
N ASN A 589 -2.16 -11.26 0.29
CA ASN A 589 -2.18 -10.48 -0.95
C ASN A 589 -0.92 -9.59 -0.98
N LYS A 590 0.24 -10.14 -1.37
CA LYS A 590 1.34 -9.35 -1.90
C LYS A 590 1.12 -9.16 -3.40
N GLN A 591 0.09 -8.38 -3.72
CA GLN A 591 0.05 -7.65 -4.97
C GLN A 591 1.20 -6.64 -4.90
N VAL A 592 2.15 -6.70 -5.83
CA VAL A 592 3.14 -5.63 -5.98
C VAL A 592 2.42 -4.42 -6.58
N LYS A 593 1.64 -3.73 -5.75
CA LYS A 593 1.60 -2.27 -5.70
C LYS A 593 2.65 -1.87 -4.67
N LEU A 594 3.81 -1.42 -5.13
CA LEU A 594 4.70 -0.64 -4.28
C LEU A 594 4.08 0.76 -4.16
N GLU A 595 3.02 0.85 -3.35
CA GLU A 595 2.42 2.10 -2.89
C GLU A 595 2.21 1.97 -1.38
N THR A 596 3.01 2.74 -0.61
CA THR A 596 2.88 3.00 0.83
C THR A 596 2.79 1.76 1.74
N GLU A 597 3.91 1.39 2.34
CA GLU A 597 3.93 0.59 3.56
C GLU A 597 3.22 1.37 4.70
N GLN A 598 1.89 1.27 4.76
CA GLN A 598 1.22 1.19 6.05
C GLN A 598 1.14 -0.30 6.37
N ILE A 599 1.90 -0.73 7.38
CA ILE A 599 1.77 -2.07 7.97
C ILE A 599 0.38 -2.12 8.65
N GLU A 600 -0.66 -2.40 7.88
CA GLU A 600 -2.02 -2.62 8.36
C GLU A 600 -2.14 -4.08 8.81
N ILE A 601 -1.85 -4.33 10.08
CA ILE A 601 -1.98 -5.67 10.67
C ILE A 601 -3.48 -6.00 10.83
N LYS A 602 -3.99 -6.94 10.03
CA LYS A 602 -5.28 -7.59 10.28
C LYS A 602 -5.20 -8.38 11.58
N SER A 603 -5.91 -7.94 12.61
CA SER A 603 -6.18 -8.79 13.78
C SER A 603 -7.21 -9.87 13.40
N ALA A 604 -7.14 -11.05 14.00
CA ALA A 604 -8.12 -12.10 13.72
C ALA A 604 -9.55 -11.57 14.03
N ASN A 605 -10.44 -11.59 13.02
CA ASN A 605 -11.85 -11.17 13.08
C ASN A 605 -12.12 -9.65 12.99
N THR A 606 -11.30 -8.87 12.28
CA THR A 606 -11.60 -7.46 11.95
C THR A 606 -11.58 -7.22 10.44
N LEU A 607 -12.50 -6.40 9.94
CA LEU A 607 -12.46 -5.88 8.57
C LEU A 607 -11.19 -5.04 8.37
N TYR A 608 -10.66 -5.05 7.14
CA TYR A 608 -9.62 -4.09 6.76
C TYR A 608 -10.16 -2.65 6.84
N PRO A 609 -9.30 -1.64 7.05
CA PRO A 609 -9.73 -0.26 7.08
C PRO A 609 -10.53 0.11 5.83
N LEU A 610 -11.75 0.63 6.03
CA LEU A 610 -12.68 0.95 4.95
C LEU A 610 -12.60 2.44 4.59
N PRO A 611 -12.73 2.78 3.29
CA PRO A 611 -12.77 4.16 2.82
C PRO A 611 -14.00 4.92 3.31
N LEU A 612 -13.87 6.25 3.34
CA LEU A 612 -14.95 7.17 3.68
C LEU A 612 -15.39 7.96 2.44
N TYR A 613 -16.70 8.02 2.23
CA TYR A 613 -17.31 8.70 1.09
C TYR A 613 -18.27 9.79 1.56
N ARG A 614 -18.30 10.90 0.82
CA ARG A 614 -19.25 11.99 1.03
C ARG A 614 -20.61 11.63 0.44
N CYS A 615 -21.70 11.96 1.12
CA CYS A 615 -23.03 11.79 0.53
C CYS A 615 -23.30 12.84 -0.56
N LEU A 616 -23.98 12.41 -1.62
CA LEU A 616 -24.60 13.27 -2.63
C LEU A 616 -26.07 13.46 -2.25
N TYR A 617 -26.46 14.69 -2.00
CA TYR A 617 -27.86 15.07 -1.86
C TYR A 617 -28.47 15.28 -3.24
N PHE A 618 -29.54 14.55 -3.54
CA PHE A 618 -30.19 14.55 -4.84
C PHE A 618 -31.70 14.67 -4.69
N ASP A 619 -32.30 15.60 -5.41
CA ASP A 619 -33.75 15.68 -5.58
C ASP A 619 -34.12 15.14 -6.97
N PRO A 620 -34.77 13.97 -7.06
CA PRO A 620 -35.16 13.37 -8.34
C PRO A 620 -36.12 14.23 -9.17
N GLU A 621 -36.92 15.11 -8.55
CA GLU A 621 -37.93 15.91 -9.26
C GLU A 621 -37.31 17.13 -9.96
N THR A 622 -36.42 17.83 -9.25
CA THR A 622 -35.77 19.05 -9.77
C THR A 622 -34.37 18.80 -10.33
N GLU A 623 -33.84 17.59 -10.14
CA GLU A 623 -32.46 17.19 -10.40
C GLU A 623 -31.42 18.07 -9.68
N TYR A 624 -31.84 18.71 -8.58
CA TYR A 624 -30.96 19.44 -7.69
C TYR A 624 -29.94 18.49 -7.06
N MET A 625 -28.68 18.92 -7.03
CA MET A 625 -27.57 18.14 -6.47
C MET A 625 -26.67 19.01 -5.60
N ALA A 626 -26.31 18.51 -4.43
CA ALA A 626 -25.34 19.13 -3.52
C ALA A 626 -24.46 18.06 -2.86
N LEU A 627 -23.23 18.43 -2.50
CA LEU A 627 -22.31 17.56 -1.78
C LEU A 627 -22.33 17.87 -0.28
N ALA A 628 -22.48 16.84 0.55
CA ALA A 628 -22.39 16.98 2.00
C ALA A 628 -21.06 17.60 2.41
N LYS A 629 -21.04 18.63 3.25
CA LYS A 629 -19.78 19.35 3.55
C LYS A 629 -19.82 19.91 4.95
N ARG A 630 -18.73 20.47 5.43
CA ARG A 630 -18.74 21.10 6.74
C ARG A 630 -19.62 22.35 6.72
N ASN A 631 -20.39 22.59 7.77
CA ASN A 631 -21.17 23.83 7.90
C ASN A 631 -20.29 25.01 8.34
N LYS A 632 -20.51 26.21 7.77
CA LYS A 632 -19.73 27.42 8.08
C LYS A 632 -19.78 27.80 9.57
N GLN A 633 -20.92 27.66 10.22
CA GLN A 633 -21.06 27.93 11.66
C GLN A 633 -20.21 26.96 12.50
N SER A 634 -20.25 25.66 12.18
CA SER A 634 -19.41 24.62 12.80
C SER A 634 -17.92 24.90 12.58
N PHE A 635 -17.54 25.44 11.42
CA PHE A 635 -16.19 25.89 11.10
C PHE A 635 -15.72 27.03 12.02
N TYR A 636 -16.56 28.05 12.20
CA TYR A 636 -16.31 29.16 13.12
C TYR A 636 -16.15 28.71 14.57
N LEU A 637 -17.04 27.82 15.04
CA LEU A 637 -17.06 27.38 16.43
C LEU A 637 -15.79 26.66 16.86
N GLU A 638 -15.16 25.91 15.97
CA GLU A 638 -13.90 25.22 16.27
C GLU A 638 -12.72 26.20 16.37
N ASN A 639 -12.74 27.30 15.61
CA ASN A 639 -11.63 28.22 15.48
C ASN A 639 -11.77 29.51 16.31
N LYS A 640 -12.95 29.79 16.88
CA LYS A 640 -13.27 31.05 17.60
C LYS A 640 -12.33 31.43 18.75
N LYS A 641 -11.63 30.47 19.36
CA LYS A 641 -10.71 30.71 20.48
C LYS A 641 -9.27 31.00 20.04
N GLU A 642 -8.96 30.76 18.77
CA GLU A 642 -7.59 30.76 18.26
C GLU A 642 -7.39 31.72 17.08
N LYS A 643 -8.44 32.07 16.35
CA LYS A 643 -8.37 32.91 15.14
C LYS A 643 -9.43 34.00 15.16
N ILE A 644 -9.13 35.12 14.51
CA ILE A 644 -10.09 36.20 14.28
C ILE A 644 -11.04 35.82 13.12
N PRO A 645 -12.27 36.40 13.06
CA PRO A 645 -13.25 36.07 12.02
C PRO A 645 -12.74 36.16 10.58
N GLU A 646 -11.91 37.15 10.27
CA GLU A 646 -11.37 37.39 8.93
C GLU A 646 -10.49 36.22 8.45
N ASP A 647 -9.64 35.68 9.32
CA ASP A 647 -8.80 34.52 9.01
C ASP A 647 -9.65 33.26 8.81
N ILE A 648 -10.69 33.10 9.63
CA ILE A 648 -11.64 31.97 9.53
C ILE A 648 -12.41 32.04 8.19
N ASP A 649 -12.83 33.24 7.77
CA ASP A 649 -13.49 33.42 6.47
C ASP A 649 -12.55 33.11 5.29
N SER A 650 -11.28 33.50 5.39
CA SER A 650 -10.27 33.19 4.37
C SER A 650 -10.09 31.67 4.21
N GLU A 651 -9.89 30.95 5.32
CA GLU A 651 -9.74 29.48 5.32
C GLU A 651 -11.01 28.76 4.86
N TRP A 652 -12.18 29.28 5.23
CA TRP A 652 -13.45 28.76 4.73
C TRP A 652 -13.57 28.92 3.20
N ASN A 653 -13.19 30.07 2.66
CA ASN A 653 -13.23 30.30 1.21
C ASN A 653 -12.25 29.39 0.47
N GLU A 654 -11.06 29.16 1.02
CA GLU A 654 -10.10 28.20 0.50
C GLU A 654 -10.64 26.76 0.54
N TYR A 655 -11.27 26.37 1.65
CA TYR A 655 -11.95 25.07 1.78
C TYR A 655 -13.03 24.87 0.71
N ILE A 656 -13.91 25.86 0.50
CA ILE A 656 -14.96 25.76 -0.51
C ILE A 656 -14.36 25.71 -1.93
N LYS A 657 -13.29 26.47 -2.18
CA LYS A 657 -12.58 26.44 -3.46
C LYS A 657 -11.93 25.08 -3.73
N THR A 658 -11.30 24.48 -2.72
CA THR A 658 -10.64 23.16 -2.83
C THR A 658 -11.62 22.00 -2.92
N LEU A 659 -12.82 22.13 -2.33
CA LEU A 659 -13.90 21.16 -2.50
C LEU A 659 -14.32 21.02 -3.97
N ASP A 660 -14.26 22.14 -4.71
CA ASP A 660 -14.59 22.26 -6.15
C ASP A 660 -15.93 21.58 -6.51
N GLU A 661 -16.92 21.81 -5.65
CA GLU A 661 -18.26 21.22 -5.76
C GLU A 661 -18.91 21.46 -7.13
N PRO A 662 -18.87 22.66 -7.76
CA PRO A 662 -19.47 22.87 -9.06
C PRO A 662 -18.91 21.94 -10.15
N LYS A 663 -17.60 21.71 -10.16
CA LYS A 663 -16.96 20.80 -11.12
C LYS A 663 -17.36 19.35 -10.83
N LYS A 664 -17.32 18.92 -9.56
CA LYS A 664 -17.70 17.56 -9.15
C LYS A 664 -19.15 17.26 -9.49
N ILE A 665 -20.08 18.15 -9.14
CA ILE A 665 -21.50 18.01 -9.46
C ILE A 665 -21.75 17.93 -10.97
N ARG A 666 -21.03 18.74 -11.78
CA ARG A 666 -21.12 18.62 -13.24
C ARG A 666 -20.70 17.23 -13.71
N CYS A 667 -19.55 16.73 -13.26
CA CYS A 667 -19.07 15.39 -13.62
C CYS A 667 -20.01 14.27 -13.16
N ILE A 668 -20.56 14.37 -11.95
CA ILE A 668 -21.55 13.41 -11.43
C ILE A 668 -22.81 13.42 -12.30
N ARG A 669 -23.35 14.59 -12.61
CA ARG A 669 -24.53 14.74 -13.47
C ARG A 669 -24.30 14.12 -14.85
N ASP A 670 -23.18 14.43 -15.49
CA ASP A 670 -22.84 13.86 -16.81
C ASP A 670 -22.76 12.33 -16.78
N ASN A 671 -22.25 11.75 -15.69
CA ASN A 671 -22.19 10.30 -15.51
C ASN A 671 -23.57 9.69 -15.21
N LEU A 672 -24.39 10.33 -14.37
CA LEU A 672 -25.75 9.87 -14.06
C LEU A 672 -26.66 9.89 -15.29
N GLU A 673 -26.55 10.89 -16.16
CA GLU A 673 -27.30 10.95 -17.42
C GLU A 673 -26.90 9.82 -18.38
N LYS A 674 -25.60 9.50 -18.47
CA LYS A 674 -25.13 8.35 -19.25
C LYS A 674 -25.63 7.02 -18.67
N ILE A 675 -25.60 6.88 -17.34
CA ILE A 675 -26.15 5.72 -16.62
C ILE A 675 -27.63 5.53 -16.95
N LYS A 676 -28.42 6.62 -16.87
CA LYS A 676 -29.86 6.63 -17.21
C LYS A 676 -30.11 6.20 -18.66
N GLY A 677 -29.30 6.70 -19.59
CA GLY A 677 -29.35 6.29 -21.00
C GLY A 677 -29.07 4.78 -21.19
N LEU A 678 -28.01 4.26 -20.59
CA LEU A 678 -27.64 2.84 -20.67
C LEU A 678 -28.70 1.93 -20.05
N ILE A 679 -29.23 2.30 -18.88
CA ILE A 679 -30.31 1.53 -18.23
C ILE A 679 -31.56 1.52 -19.10
N LYS A 680 -31.93 2.65 -19.70
CA LYS A 680 -33.06 2.70 -20.62
C LYS A 680 -32.85 1.78 -21.82
N GLU A 681 -31.67 1.78 -22.44
CA GLU A 681 -31.37 0.87 -23.57
C GLU A 681 -31.47 -0.61 -23.18
N LEU A 682 -31.05 -0.96 -21.95
CA LEU A 682 -31.15 -2.32 -21.43
C LEU A 682 -32.59 -2.71 -21.13
N LEU A 683 -33.38 -1.80 -20.55
CA LEU A 683 -34.81 -2.01 -20.26
C LEU A 683 -35.67 -2.05 -21.52
N ASP A 684 -35.33 -1.30 -22.57
CA ASP A 684 -36.06 -1.28 -23.85
C ASP A 684 -35.78 -2.54 -24.70
N ASN A 685 -34.81 -3.37 -24.33
CA ASN A 685 -34.47 -4.59 -25.05
C ASN A 685 -35.50 -5.72 -24.78
N SER A 686 -36.21 -6.14 -25.83
CA SER A 686 -37.29 -7.12 -25.73
C SER A 686 -36.87 -8.50 -25.22
N GLU A 687 -35.61 -8.89 -25.42
CA GLU A 687 -35.10 -10.18 -24.95
C GLU A 687 -34.72 -10.11 -23.46
N LEU A 688 -34.13 -9.00 -23.02
CA LEU A 688 -33.81 -8.79 -21.61
C LEU A 688 -35.06 -8.66 -20.73
N GLN A 689 -36.13 -8.04 -21.23
CA GLN A 689 -37.41 -7.93 -20.51
C GLN A 689 -38.03 -9.27 -20.13
N LYS A 690 -37.63 -10.37 -20.77
CA LYS A 690 -38.08 -11.72 -20.43
C LYS A 690 -37.45 -12.26 -19.15
N ILE A 691 -36.34 -11.66 -18.69
CA ILE A 691 -35.65 -12.00 -17.44
C ILE A 691 -36.44 -11.41 -16.28
N SER A 692 -36.98 -12.26 -15.41
CA SER A 692 -37.87 -11.85 -14.32
C SER A 692 -37.23 -10.91 -13.29
N ASN A 693 -35.92 -11.01 -13.09
CA ASN A 693 -35.15 -10.21 -12.14
C ASN A 693 -34.19 -9.20 -12.81
N LEU A 694 -34.52 -8.73 -14.03
CA LEU A 694 -33.69 -7.76 -14.76
C LEU A 694 -33.39 -6.51 -13.92
N ASP A 695 -34.41 -5.88 -13.35
CA ASP A 695 -34.28 -4.68 -12.53
C ASP A 695 -33.32 -4.89 -11.35
N GLU A 696 -33.42 -6.02 -10.68
CA GLU A 696 -32.56 -6.38 -9.55
C GLU A 696 -31.09 -6.48 -9.97
N LEU A 697 -30.82 -7.12 -11.12
CA LEU A 697 -29.49 -7.26 -11.68
C LEU A 697 -28.92 -5.90 -12.14
N LEU A 698 -29.75 -5.01 -12.68
CA LEU A 698 -29.35 -3.64 -13.00
C LEU A 698 -29.09 -2.81 -11.74
N SER A 699 -29.86 -3.03 -10.67
CA SER A 699 -29.65 -2.34 -9.39
C SER A 699 -28.28 -2.64 -8.79
N LEU A 700 -27.75 -3.85 -8.99
CA LEU A 700 -26.39 -4.22 -8.56
C LEU A 700 -25.32 -3.37 -9.23
N ALA A 701 -25.51 -2.97 -10.50
CA ALA A 701 -24.52 -2.15 -11.22
C ALA A 701 -24.35 -0.74 -10.65
N VAL A 702 -25.37 -0.24 -9.94
CA VAL A 702 -25.37 1.09 -9.29
C VAL A 702 -25.28 1.04 -7.77
N LEU A 703 -25.40 -0.16 -7.17
CA LEU A 703 -25.34 -0.38 -5.73
C LEU A 703 -24.16 0.32 -5.00
N PRO A 704 -22.93 0.36 -5.56
CA PRO A 704 -21.80 1.03 -4.90
C PRO A 704 -22.00 2.54 -4.65
N ILE A 705 -22.90 3.20 -5.38
CA ILE A 705 -23.23 4.62 -5.17
C ILE A 705 -24.63 4.82 -4.61
N SER A 706 -25.53 3.84 -4.72
CA SER A 706 -26.90 3.95 -4.21
C SER A 706 -26.95 4.23 -2.71
N CYS A 707 -26.04 3.67 -1.91
CA CYS A 707 -25.93 3.97 -0.47
C CYS A 707 -25.26 5.32 -0.17
N LEU A 708 -24.73 6.02 -1.18
CA LEU A 708 -24.09 7.33 -1.06
C LEU A 708 -24.99 8.48 -1.55
N ILE A 709 -26.10 8.16 -2.22
CA ILE A 709 -27.07 9.15 -2.69
C ILE A 709 -28.24 9.18 -1.72
N LYS A 710 -28.55 10.38 -1.22
CA LYS A 710 -29.65 10.62 -0.28
C LYS A 710 -30.56 11.70 -0.83
N HIS A 711 -31.83 11.68 -0.42
CA HIS A 711 -32.77 12.71 -0.84
C HIS A 711 -32.32 14.09 -0.35
N ALA A 712 -32.46 15.14 -1.16
CA ALA A 712 -32.01 16.50 -0.82
C ALA A 712 -32.65 17.09 0.43
N ALA A 713 -33.83 16.57 0.84
CA ALA A 713 -34.49 16.94 2.10
C ALA A 713 -33.63 16.67 3.35
N PHE A 714 -32.58 15.85 3.26
CA PHE A 714 -31.66 15.52 4.35
C PHE A 714 -30.32 16.28 4.25
N GLU A 715 -30.23 17.33 3.44
CA GLU A 715 -28.99 18.10 3.21
C GLU A 715 -28.36 18.63 4.52
N ASP A 716 -29.19 19.03 5.49
CA ASP A 716 -28.76 19.52 6.81
C ASP A 716 -27.98 18.49 7.66
N GLU A 717 -27.91 17.24 7.22
CA GLU A 717 -27.17 16.21 7.93
C GLU A 717 -25.65 16.29 7.72
N ASP A 718 -25.23 16.86 6.58
CA ASP A 718 -23.82 16.95 6.18
C ASP A 718 -23.09 15.61 6.38
N GLU A 719 -23.67 14.55 5.79
CA GLU A 719 -23.33 13.16 6.05
C GLU A 719 -22.19 12.63 5.15
N CYS A 720 -21.37 11.74 5.71
CA CYS A 720 -20.43 10.89 5.00
C CYS A 720 -20.54 9.45 5.53
N ARG A 721 -20.21 8.46 4.71
CA ARG A 721 -20.51 7.05 4.96
C ARG A 721 -19.29 6.17 4.71
N MET A 722 -19.12 5.19 5.58
CA MET A 722 -18.39 3.96 5.26
C MET A 722 -19.39 2.95 4.74
N ILE A 723 -19.05 2.24 3.68
CA ILE A 723 -19.88 1.20 3.09
C ILE A 723 -19.11 -0.11 2.96
N TYR A 724 -19.81 -1.22 3.19
CA TYR A 724 -19.33 -2.58 2.99
C TYR A 724 -20.42 -3.41 2.32
N ILE A 725 -20.16 -3.86 1.10
CA ILE A 725 -21.09 -4.65 0.28
C ILE A 725 -20.59 -6.09 0.25
N THR A 726 -21.45 -7.04 0.57
CA THR A 726 -21.08 -8.45 0.60
C THR A 726 -22.28 -9.37 0.37
N HIS A 727 -22.04 -10.67 0.19
CA HIS A 727 -23.10 -11.67 0.14
C HIS A 727 -23.68 -11.93 1.53
N ILE A 728 -24.98 -12.20 1.64
CA ILE A 728 -25.71 -12.43 2.89
C ILE A 728 -25.20 -13.62 3.73
N ALA A 729 -24.34 -14.46 3.14
CA ALA A 729 -23.76 -15.65 3.77
C ALA A 729 -22.27 -15.47 4.10
N ASP A 730 -21.80 -14.21 4.14
CA ASP A 730 -20.45 -13.86 4.56
C ASP A 730 -20.25 -14.11 6.06
N ASP A 731 -19.18 -14.83 6.42
CA ASP A 731 -18.81 -15.15 7.80
C ASP A 731 -18.55 -13.91 8.69
N ASN A 732 -18.33 -12.73 8.08
CA ASN A 732 -18.18 -11.47 8.80
C ASN A 732 -19.52 -10.87 9.27
N ILE A 733 -20.66 -11.37 8.78
CA ILE A 733 -21.99 -10.93 9.20
C ILE A 733 -22.30 -11.56 10.56
N VAL A 734 -22.62 -10.71 11.52
CA VAL A 734 -23.02 -11.14 12.86
C VAL A 734 -24.53 -11.24 12.95
N GLU A 735 -25.00 -12.45 13.20
CA GLU A 735 -26.42 -12.75 13.42
C GLU A 735 -26.87 -12.38 14.84
N PRO A 736 -28.10 -11.85 15.01
CA PRO A 736 -28.66 -11.59 16.33
C PRO A 736 -28.93 -12.90 17.09
N GLN A 737 -28.72 -12.88 18.41
CA GLN A 737 -28.90 -14.05 19.30
C GLN A 737 -30.38 -14.29 19.67
N ASP A 738 -31.25 -13.30 19.45
CA ASP A 738 -32.66 -13.32 19.81
C ASP A 738 -33.53 -12.73 18.68
N TYR A 739 -34.75 -13.28 18.53
CA TYR A 739 -35.67 -12.86 17.47
C TYR A 739 -36.11 -11.39 17.57
N GLN A 740 -36.11 -10.80 18.78
CA GLN A 740 -36.45 -9.38 18.96
C GLN A 740 -35.43 -8.45 18.32
N SER A 741 -34.22 -8.95 18.08
CA SER A 741 -33.12 -8.25 17.41
C SER A 741 -32.94 -8.68 15.94
N ALA A 742 -33.91 -9.39 15.33
CA ALA A 742 -33.81 -9.92 13.97
C ALA A 742 -33.45 -8.87 12.90
N ASN A 743 -33.82 -7.61 13.11
CA ASN A 743 -33.51 -6.49 12.21
C ASN A 743 -32.10 -5.89 12.44
N SER A 744 -31.25 -6.54 13.25
CA SER A 744 -29.94 -6.03 13.66
C SER A 744 -28.80 -6.87 13.10
N LEU A 745 -28.79 -7.13 11.79
CA LEU A 745 -27.61 -7.66 11.12
C LEU A 745 -26.55 -6.56 11.00
N TYR A 746 -25.31 -6.89 11.36
CA TYR A 746 -24.18 -5.97 11.28
C TYR A 746 -22.87 -6.70 10.99
N VAL A 747 -21.89 -5.94 10.53
CA VAL A 747 -20.50 -6.39 10.43
C VAL A 747 -19.65 -5.66 11.46
N GLU A 748 -18.71 -6.37 12.09
CA GLU A 748 -17.77 -5.76 13.04
C GLU A 748 -16.57 -5.15 12.31
N TYR A 749 -16.31 -3.88 12.57
CA TYR A 749 -15.19 -3.15 11.98
C TYR A 749 -13.92 -3.27 12.85
N THR A 750 -13.76 -2.38 13.83
CA THR A 750 -12.57 -2.35 14.70
C THR A 750 -12.89 -1.75 16.07
N HIS A 751 -11.96 -1.88 17.02
CA HIS A 751 -12.04 -1.18 18.30
C HIS A 751 -11.75 0.32 18.10
N VAL A 752 -12.52 1.17 18.76
CA VAL A 752 -12.52 2.61 18.46
C VAL A 752 -11.53 3.43 19.27
N GLU A 753 -11.13 2.95 20.45
CA GLU A 753 -10.60 3.81 21.52
C GLU A 753 -9.33 4.58 21.09
N GLU A 754 -8.45 3.96 20.28
CA GLU A 754 -7.21 4.58 19.79
C GLU A 754 -7.42 5.62 18.68
N TYR A 755 -8.59 5.60 18.05
CA TYR A 755 -8.93 6.45 16.91
C TYR A 755 -9.77 7.68 17.31
N ILE A 756 -10.19 7.78 18.56
CA ILE A 756 -10.99 8.91 19.06
C ILE A 756 -10.08 10.11 19.32
N ASP A 757 -10.41 11.26 18.72
CA ASP A 757 -9.80 12.55 19.05
C ASP A 757 -10.55 13.24 20.19
N ASN A 758 -11.85 13.46 19.98
CA ASN A 758 -12.71 14.24 20.85
C ASN A 758 -14.03 13.50 21.05
N ILE A 759 -14.64 13.68 22.22
CA ILE A 759 -16.03 13.30 22.47
C ILE A 759 -16.81 14.55 22.86
N TYR A 760 -17.85 14.85 22.09
CA TYR A 760 -18.77 15.94 22.33
C TYR A 760 -20.00 15.40 23.04
N LEU A 761 -20.26 15.91 24.24
CA LEU A 761 -21.45 15.59 25.02
C LEU A 761 -22.57 16.56 24.65
N GLY A 762 -23.72 16.02 24.28
CA GLY A 762 -24.90 16.82 24.00
C GLY A 762 -25.29 17.73 25.18
N PRO A 763 -26.03 18.82 24.95
CA PRO A 763 -26.36 19.80 25.99
C PRO A 763 -27.05 19.19 27.23
N GLN A 764 -27.88 18.16 27.01
CA GLN A 764 -28.65 17.43 28.02
C GLN A 764 -28.05 16.05 28.35
N CYS A 765 -26.82 15.78 27.91
CA CYS A 765 -26.13 14.55 28.28
C CYS A 765 -25.98 14.48 29.81
N LYS A 766 -26.42 13.37 30.40
CA LYS A 766 -26.42 13.18 31.86
C LYS A 766 -25.00 13.27 32.42
N ILE A 767 -24.87 13.87 33.61
CA ILE A 767 -23.58 14.11 34.28
C ILE A 767 -22.82 12.81 34.56
N GLN A 768 -23.53 11.71 34.83
CA GLN A 768 -22.95 10.39 35.10
C GLN A 768 -22.09 9.87 33.95
N HIS A 769 -22.51 10.09 32.69
CA HIS A 769 -21.76 9.68 31.50
C HIS A 769 -20.43 10.43 31.41
N LYS A 770 -20.45 11.74 31.70
CA LYS A 770 -19.24 12.57 31.75
C LYS A 770 -18.26 12.07 32.82
N ILE A 771 -18.76 11.79 34.03
CA ILE A 771 -17.92 11.31 35.15
C ILE A 771 -17.28 9.97 34.79
N TRP A 772 -18.06 9.06 34.19
CA TRP A 772 -17.54 7.75 33.78
C TRP A 772 -16.44 7.87 32.72
N LEU A 773 -16.65 8.66 31.66
CA LEU A 773 -15.64 8.90 30.62
C LEU A 773 -14.36 9.54 31.19
N GLN A 774 -14.51 10.52 32.07
CA GLN A 774 -13.36 11.15 32.75
C GLN A 774 -12.56 10.13 33.55
N ASN A 775 -13.23 9.24 34.28
CA ASN A 775 -12.58 8.18 35.04
C ASN A 775 -11.90 7.15 34.13
N HIS A 776 -12.56 6.72 33.05
CA HIS A 776 -12.02 5.75 32.09
C HIS A 776 -10.71 6.25 31.48
N PHE A 777 -10.70 7.48 30.96
CA PHE A 777 -9.51 8.03 30.28
C PHE A 777 -8.40 8.44 31.25
N LYS A 778 -8.72 8.91 32.47
CA LYS A 778 -7.68 9.25 33.47
C LYS A 778 -6.94 8.05 34.04
N LYS A 779 -7.57 6.87 34.06
CA LYS A 779 -6.94 5.63 34.56
C LYS A 779 -5.88 5.05 33.62
N LYS A 780 -5.94 5.38 32.32
CA LYS A 780 -5.00 4.88 31.32
C LYS A 780 -3.92 5.94 31.05
N GLN A 781 -2.64 5.60 31.23
CA GLN A 781 -1.53 6.47 30.79
C GLN A 781 -1.42 6.41 29.26
N ARG A 782 -2.00 7.40 28.56
CA ARG A 782 -2.05 7.44 27.09
C ARG A 782 -1.08 8.47 26.53
N LYS A 783 -0.47 8.17 25.37
CA LYS A 783 0.37 9.12 24.62
C LYS A 783 -0.42 10.33 24.09
N LYS A 784 -1.73 10.18 23.82
CA LYS A 784 -2.62 11.22 23.30
C LYS A 784 -3.86 11.35 24.19
N GLU A 785 -4.15 12.57 24.64
CA GLU A 785 -5.30 12.89 25.50
C GLU A 785 -6.59 13.04 24.67
N ILE A 786 -7.65 12.30 25.04
CA ILE A 786 -8.99 12.44 24.44
C ILE A 786 -9.73 13.59 25.14
N LYS A 787 -10.13 14.60 24.37
CA LYS A 787 -10.82 15.77 24.93
C LYS A 787 -12.31 15.51 25.08
N LEU A 788 -12.83 15.70 26.30
CA LEU A 788 -14.27 15.67 26.60
C LEU A 788 -14.83 17.10 26.58
N ILE A 789 -15.68 17.39 25.59
CA ILE A 789 -16.21 18.73 25.34
C ILE A 789 -17.72 18.71 25.57
N LYS A 790 -18.24 19.60 26.43
CA LYS A 790 -19.69 19.81 26.49
C LYS A 790 -20.09 20.71 25.33
N SER A 791 -21.07 20.29 24.53
CA SER A 791 -21.59 21.12 23.44
C SER A 791 -22.13 22.43 24.02
N GLU A 792 -21.59 23.55 23.54
CA GLU A 792 -22.04 24.90 23.87
C GLU A 792 -23.21 25.36 22.97
N MET A 793 -23.71 24.47 22.10
CA MET A 793 -24.85 24.78 21.25
C MET A 793 -26.12 24.86 22.12
N PRO A 794 -26.79 26.02 22.20
CA PRO A 794 -28.04 26.12 22.95
C PRO A 794 -29.08 25.21 22.30
N LEU A 795 -29.77 24.39 23.09
CA LEU A 795 -31.01 23.76 22.63
C LEU A 795 -32.01 24.88 22.35
N ARG A 796 -32.47 24.97 21.11
CA ARG A 796 -33.59 25.85 20.77
C ARG A 796 -34.89 25.26 21.28
#